data_AF-A0A1G4TBV4-F1
#
_entry.id   AF-A0A1G4TBV4-F1
#
_cell.length_a   1.000
_cell.length_b   1.000
_cell.length_c   1.000
_cell.angle_alpha   90.00
_cell.angle_beta   90.00
_cell.angle_gamma   90.00
#
_symmetry.space_group_name_H-M   'P 1'
#
loop_
_entity.id
_entity.type
_entity.pdbx_description
1 polymer ?
#
loop_
_entity_poly.entity_id
_entity_poly.type
_entity_poly.pdbx_seq_one_letter_code
_entity_poly.pdbx_strand_id
1 'polypeptide(L)'
;MQVLITGGYGFIGSFVADRFHKEGYGVTIIDNLSTGDKRNIDFKHKAFALSVEDTNCEEIFRSYRFDVVVHLAAQVDVGTSMINPRLDTQSNVLGLSNMLSLAQKYGVPKFIFASSAAVYGALDHIPLQESSPCDPISPYGINKWIGETYCRKWGELYGLETLSFRFSNVYGPRQGSNGEGGVISLFMEGLIEGKDLSVYGDGGQTRDFIYVADVADAIYRSSLSKLTGVYNLSTYTESSVNDLIDTLRGIHGSASAIYKDKRPGDIYRSVLDNAKIMRDLDWAPKYALKEGLRKTYEWFLHQKPRAEKDEAKVEESPSAVSVLFKKAMPYLENALAFALTAWLTLTLEDELYGFIDLRLIYILILGMIYGNRQSILAVLLSVSLYVYQQLHNGREFIAMFYDTEFFFHIAVYLFVGLVVGYSIERKNDALQDKERQIEALGEKYAFLTEVYNETRLVKDELQRQIMNNGDSFGKIYSVTKELESLEPENILTSTVSVVESIMKSQTVTIYMTNKDKSFLRLMAQSHTSGFEAPKSVKVEETSYLRQVLHDKKPFINKELFINAPLLAAPVLRHGEVIAVISVQSMEFEHFTLYYQNLFKVIVDLISSALSRALSYVEATSDQRFIEGTPVLKAEVFSDILDSKKAARAKHGVEFVLLTAGKADAAAEELSYLIARLLRETDYIGQGTSGQLLVLLTNSNLEEAAFVLQRFEKAGISLRVAVED
;
A
#
# COMPACT_ATOMS: atom_id res chain seq x y z
N MET A 1 -2.81 -0.15 14.97
CA MET A 1 -2.66 -1.58 14.69
C MET A 1 -1.53 -1.81 13.70
N GLN A 2 -0.70 -2.82 13.93
CA GLN A 2 0.29 -3.35 13.00
C GLN A 2 -0.22 -4.71 12.49
N VAL A 3 -0.35 -4.85 11.18
CA VAL A 3 -0.91 -6.03 10.53
C VAL A 3 0.16 -6.68 9.67
N LEU A 4 0.34 -7.99 9.86
CA LEU A 4 1.12 -8.82 8.96
C LEU A 4 0.18 -9.49 7.95
N ILE A 5 0.42 -9.29 6.67
CA ILE A 5 -0.32 -9.93 5.57
C ILE A 5 0.65 -10.83 4.82
N THR A 6 0.47 -12.15 4.92
CA THR A 6 1.23 -13.07 4.07
C THR A 6 0.51 -13.21 2.73
N GLY A 7 1.22 -13.22 1.60
CA GLY A 7 0.60 -13.23 0.27
C GLY A 7 0.03 -11.87 -0.12
N GLY A 8 0.59 -10.80 0.47
CA GLY A 8 0.08 -9.43 0.35
C GLY A 8 0.24 -8.82 -1.05
N TYR A 9 1.14 -9.34 -1.89
CA TYR A 9 1.26 -8.91 -3.29
C TYR A 9 0.38 -9.71 -4.25
N GLY A 10 -0.28 -10.76 -3.78
CA GLY A 10 -1.26 -11.52 -4.55
C GLY A 10 -2.57 -10.75 -4.78
N PHE A 11 -3.47 -11.35 -5.56
CA PHE A 11 -4.77 -10.78 -5.92
C PHE A 11 -5.57 -10.29 -4.70
N ILE A 12 -5.96 -11.19 -3.79
CA ILE A 12 -6.77 -10.85 -2.61
C ILE A 12 -5.94 -10.04 -1.60
N GLY A 13 -4.67 -10.41 -1.42
CA GLY A 13 -3.79 -9.79 -0.42
C GLY A 13 -3.57 -8.31 -0.63
N SER A 14 -3.44 -7.87 -1.89
CA SER A 14 -3.26 -6.45 -2.19
C SER A 14 -4.49 -5.60 -1.84
N PHE A 15 -5.70 -6.13 -2.03
CA PHE A 15 -6.94 -5.46 -1.63
C PHE A 15 -7.10 -5.38 -0.11
N VAL A 16 -6.69 -6.44 0.59
CA VAL A 16 -6.65 -6.44 2.06
C VAL A 16 -5.64 -5.41 2.56
N ALA A 17 -4.44 -5.37 1.96
CA ALA A 17 -3.41 -4.39 2.26
C ALA A 17 -3.90 -2.95 2.05
N ASP A 18 -4.52 -2.66 0.89
CA ASP A 18 -5.17 -1.37 0.60
C ASP A 18 -6.22 -1.01 1.64
N ARG A 19 -7.08 -1.96 2.02
CA ARG A 19 -8.16 -1.74 2.98
C ARG A 19 -7.62 -1.32 4.35
N PHE A 20 -6.59 -2.00 4.85
CA PHE A 20 -5.93 -1.64 6.12
C PHE A 20 -5.18 -0.31 6.02
N HIS A 21 -4.48 -0.07 4.90
CA HIS A 21 -3.74 1.17 4.70
C HIS A 21 -4.66 2.40 4.68
N LYS A 22 -5.80 2.31 3.97
CA LYS A 22 -6.81 3.38 3.91
C LYS A 22 -7.37 3.79 5.28
N GLU A 23 -7.30 2.89 6.26
CA GLU A 23 -7.75 3.13 7.63
C GLU A 23 -6.60 3.56 8.56
N GLY A 24 -5.41 3.80 8.01
CA GLY A 24 -4.24 4.31 8.74
C GLY A 24 -3.45 3.24 9.49
N TYR A 25 -3.64 1.96 9.20
CA TYR A 25 -2.90 0.88 9.87
C TYR A 25 -1.55 0.60 9.20
N GLY A 26 -0.58 0.17 10.04
CA GLY A 26 0.73 -0.24 9.56
C GLY A 26 0.67 -1.62 8.91
N VAL A 27 1.03 -1.71 7.64
CA VAL A 27 1.01 -2.95 6.87
C VAL A 27 2.43 -3.49 6.70
N THR A 28 2.61 -4.77 7.04
CA THR A 28 3.81 -5.55 6.76
C THR A 28 3.44 -6.75 5.90
N ILE A 29 4.24 -7.06 4.89
CA ILE A 29 3.96 -8.13 3.93
C ILE A 29 5.07 -9.19 3.96
N ILE A 30 4.68 -10.46 3.93
CA ILE A 30 5.57 -11.58 3.59
C ILE A 30 5.02 -12.22 2.33
N ASP A 31 5.80 -12.24 1.26
CA ASP A 31 5.37 -12.78 -0.03
C ASP A 31 6.59 -13.20 -0.83
N ASN A 32 6.62 -14.42 -1.37
CA ASN A 32 7.75 -14.93 -2.12
C ASN A 32 7.71 -14.55 -3.61
N LEU A 33 6.69 -13.80 -4.04
CA LEU A 33 6.48 -13.35 -5.43
C LEU A 33 6.32 -14.51 -6.43
N SER A 34 5.93 -15.70 -5.99
CA SER A 34 5.68 -16.82 -6.90
C SER A 34 4.51 -16.54 -7.84
N THR A 35 3.50 -15.84 -7.34
CA THR A 35 2.32 -15.38 -8.10
C THR A 35 1.98 -13.91 -7.83
N GLY A 36 2.45 -13.34 -6.71
CA GLY A 36 2.25 -11.95 -6.36
C GLY A 36 3.07 -10.98 -7.20
N ASP A 37 2.56 -9.76 -7.35
CA ASP A 37 3.22 -8.68 -8.08
C ASP A 37 3.35 -7.44 -7.18
N LYS A 38 4.57 -6.94 -7.00
CA LYS A 38 4.84 -5.73 -6.20
C LYS A 38 4.05 -4.52 -6.70
N ARG A 39 3.74 -4.44 -7.99
CA ARG A 39 2.94 -3.36 -8.61
C ARG A 39 1.49 -3.32 -8.13
N ASN A 40 1.01 -4.38 -7.48
CA ASN A 40 -0.34 -4.42 -6.93
C ASN A 40 -0.53 -3.48 -5.73
N ILE A 41 0.56 -2.94 -5.15
CA ILE A 41 0.52 -2.00 -4.02
C ILE A 41 1.30 -0.74 -4.37
N ASP A 42 0.66 0.42 -4.22
CA ASP A 42 1.22 1.74 -4.55
C ASP A 42 1.59 2.59 -3.32
N PHE A 43 1.21 2.14 -2.12
CA PHE A 43 1.51 2.83 -0.87
C PHE A 43 2.75 2.28 -0.16
N LYS A 44 3.38 3.10 0.69
CA LYS A 44 4.57 2.68 1.45
C LYS A 44 4.21 1.67 2.54
N HIS A 45 4.88 0.52 2.52
CA HIS A 45 4.70 -0.58 3.47
C HIS A 45 6.05 -1.27 3.73
N LYS A 46 6.09 -2.15 4.74
CA LYS A 46 7.23 -3.07 4.92
C LYS A 46 6.94 -4.36 4.17
N ALA A 47 7.92 -4.93 3.50
CA ALA A 47 7.76 -6.20 2.81
C ALA A 47 9.02 -7.05 2.92
N PHE A 48 8.83 -8.36 2.92
CA PHE A 48 9.89 -9.35 2.97
C PHE A 48 9.63 -10.42 1.91
N ALA A 49 10.59 -10.56 0.98
CA ALA A 49 10.54 -11.54 -0.08
C ALA A 49 10.90 -12.94 0.46
N LEU A 50 9.98 -13.57 1.18
CA LEU A 50 10.19 -14.87 1.83
C LEU A 50 8.97 -15.77 1.62
N SER A 51 9.24 -17.06 1.49
CA SER A 51 8.22 -18.10 1.61
C SER A 51 7.75 -18.23 3.06
N VAL A 52 6.46 -18.52 3.26
CA VAL A 52 5.87 -18.60 4.60
C VAL A 52 6.34 -19.79 5.42
N GLU A 53 6.89 -20.84 4.79
CA GLU A 53 7.55 -21.95 5.47
C GLU A 53 9.02 -21.66 5.85
N ASP A 54 9.58 -20.53 5.43
CA ASP A 54 10.97 -20.19 5.77
C ASP A 54 11.10 -19.86 7.26
N THR A 55 12.09 -20.50 7.90
CA THR A 55 12.50 -20.22 9.28
C THR A 55 12.93 -18.76 9.51
N ASN A 56 13.42 -18.07 8.47
CA ASN A 56 13.80 -16.65 8.53
C ASN A 56 12.61 -15.72 8.82
N CYS A 57 11.37 -16.17 8.62
CA CYS A 57 10.21 -15.41 9.05
C CYS A 57 10.22 -15.11 10.55
N GLU A 58 10.90 -15.93 11.37
CA GLU A 58 11.03 -15.66 12.80
C GLU A 58 11.68 -14.29 13.09
N GLU A 59 12.67 -13.86 12.30
CA GLU A 59 13.34 -12.58 12.53
C GLU A 59 12.40 -11.39 12.33
N ILE A 60 11.37 -11.54 11.49
CA ILE A 60 10.32 -10.54 11.29
C ILE A 60 9.45 -10.43 12.55
N PHE A 61 8.99 -11.56 13.09
CA PHE A 61 8.20 -11.58 14.33
C PHE A 61 9.01 -11.15 15.55
N ARG A 62 10.33 -11.32 15.54
CA ARG A 62 11.22 -10.79 16.58
C ARG A 62 11.39 -9.27 16.49
N SER A 63 11.45 -8.74 15.27
CA SER A 63 11.68 -7.31 14.99
C SER A 63 10.42 -6.45 15.09
N TYR A 64 9.24 -7.05 14.90
CA TYR A 64 7.97 -6.33 14.89
C TYR A 64 6.95 -7.00 15.82
N ARG A 65 6.10 -6.17 16.44
CA ARG A 65 4.91 -6.64 17.16
C ARG A 65 3.70 -6.47 16.25
N PHE A 66 2.98 -7.57 16.01
CA PHE A 66 1.77 -7.59 15.20
C PHE A 66 0.56 -7.80 16.10
N ASP A 67 -0.49 -7.03 15.83
CA ASP A 67 -1.79 -7.18 16.49
C ASP A 67 -2.65 -8.23 15.78
N VAL A 68 -2.46 -8.38 14.47
CA VAL A 68 -3.21 -9.30 13.61
C VAL A 68 -2.28 -9.89 12.55
N VAL A 69 -2.37 -11.19 12.35
CA VAL A 69 -1.80 -11.87 11.17
C VAL A 69 -2.95 -12.28 10.25
N VAL A 70 -2.90 -11.83 9.00
CA VAL A 70 -3.82 -12.23 7.94
C VAL A 70 -3.07 -13.13 6.97
N HIS A 71 -3.35 -14.43 7.05
CA HIS A 71 -2.65 -15.46 6.30
C HIS A 71 -3.38 -15.79 4.99
N LEU A 72 -2.92 -15.17 3.90
CA LEU A 72 -3.44 -15.36 2.53
C LEU A 72 -2.44 -16.07 1.60
N ALA A 73 -1.18 -16.23 2.01
CA ALA A 73 -0.18 -16.92 1.22
C ALA A 73 -0.58 -18.38 1.06
N ALA A 74 -0.65 -18.85 -0.17
CA ALA A 74 -1.10 -20.18 -0.51
C ALA A 74 -0.67 -20.55 -1.92
N GLN A 75 -0.49 -21.84 -2.16
CA GLN A 75 -0.70 -22.38 -3.50
C GLN A 75 -2.22 -22.46 -3.70
N VAL A 76 -2.76 -21.83 -4.76
CA VAL A 76 -4.22 -21.69 -4.93
C VAL A 76 -4.80 -22.44 -6.13
N ASP A 77 -3.97 -22.90 -7.08
CA ASP A 77 -4.45 -23.62 -8.25
C ASP A 77 -4.71 -25.10 -7.96
N VAL A 78 -5.99 -25.46 -7.99
CA VAL A 78 -6.46 -26.84 -7.82
C VAL A 78 -5.81 -27.79 -8.83
N GLY A 79 -5.63 -27.37 -10.09
CA GLY A 79 -5.00 -28.21 -11.12
C GLY A 79 -3.56 -28.56 -10.78
N THR A 80 -2.76 -27.56 -10.42
CA THR A 80 -1.39 -27.73 -9.95
C THR A 80 -1.34 -28.57 -8.67
N SER A 81 -2.30 -28.46 -7.75
CA SER A 81 -2.35 -29.31 -6.55
C SER A 81 -2.52 -30.80 -6.88
N MET A 82 -3.25 -31.13 -7.96
CA MET A 82 -3.41 -32.51 -8.43
C MET A 82 -2.13 -33.06 -9.07
N ILE A 83 -1.38 -32.20 -9.77
CA ILE A 83 -0.13 -32.56 -10.45
C ILE A 83 1.03 -32.66 -9.45
N ASN A 84 1.09 -31.74 -8.49
CA ASN A 84 2.17 -31.62 -7.51
C ASN A 84 1.61 -31.35 -6.09
N PRO A 85 1.02 -32.36 -5.43
CA PRO A 85 0.43 -32.21 -4.10
C PRO A 85 1.47 -31.89 -3.02
N ARG A 86 2.75 -32.21 -3.26
CA ARG A 86 3.84 -31.88 -2.33
C ARG A 86 4.08 -30.37 -2.26
N LEU A 87 4.13 -29.69 -3.41
CA LEU A 87 4.27 -28.24 -3.48
C LEU A 87 3.09 -27.54 -2.78
N ASP A 88 1.87 -28.01 -3.05
CA ASP A 88 0.65 -27.53 -2.41
C ASP A 88 0.72 -27.67 -0.88
N THR A 89 1.13 -28.84 -0.39
CA THR A 89 1.27 -29.12 1.06
C THR A 89 2.36 -28.26 1.72
N GLN A 90 3.48 -28.03 1.03
CA GLN A 90 4.56 -27.20 1.54
C GLN A 90 4.09 -25.77 1.83
N SER A 91 3.41 -25.13 0.88
CA SER A 91 2.90 -23.77 1.08
C SER A 91 1.71 -23.74 2.04
N ASN A 92 0.70 -24.60 1.82
CA ASN A 92 -0.59 -24.50 2.50
C ASN A 92 -0.61 -25.10 3.93
N VAL A 93 0.23 -26.10 4.22
CA VAL A 93 0.26 -26.75 5.54
C VAL A 93 1.51 -26.40 6.32
N LEU A 94 2.71 -26.56 5.73
CA LEU A 94 3.95 -26.23 6.45
C LEU A 94 4.08 -24.71 6.67
N GLY A 95 3.76 -23.91 5.65
CA GLY A 95 3.70 -22.45 5.77
C GLY A 95 2.73 -21.97 6.85
N LEU A 96 1.51 -22.53 6.87
CA LEU A 96 0.52 -22.22 7.92
C LEU A 96 1.03 -22.61 9.30
N SER A 97 1.57 -23.82 9.46
CA SER A 97 2.10 -24.29 10.74
C SER A 97 3.22 -23.39 11.26
N ASN A 98 4.11 -22.90 10.39
CA ASN A 98 5.14 -21.94 10.74
C ASN A 98 4.53 -20.62 11.21
N MET A 99 3.60 -20.04 10.44
CA MET A 99 2.94 -18.77 10.77
C MET A 99 2.14 -18.83 12.08
N LEU A 100 1.39 -19.92 12.32
CA LEU A 100 0.68 -20.13 13.58
C LEU A 100 1.62 -20.26 14.77
N SER A 101 2.73 -21.00 14.60
CA SER A 101 3.75 -21.17 15.64
C SER A 101 4.42 -19.85 15.99
N LEU A 102 4.75 -19.03 15.00
CA LEU A 102 5.34 -17.71 15.21
C LEU A 102 4.34 -16.74 15.83
N ALA A 103 3.10 -16.71 15.35
CA ALA A 103 2.03 -15.89 15.92
C ALA A 103 1.83 -16.20 17.41
N GLN A 104 1.77 -17.49 17.76
CA GLN A 104 1.66 -17.97 19.14
C GLN A 104 2.89 -17.61 19.98
N LYS A 105 4.11 -17.91 19.49
CA LYS A 105 5.37 -17.64 20.20
C LYS A 105 5.57 -16.16 20.52
N TYR A 106 5.17 -15.28 19.61
CA TYR A 106 5.38 -13.83 19.75
C TYR A 106 4.13 -13.07 20.25
N GLY A 107 3.08 -13.80 20.66
CA GLY A 107 1.91 -13.24 21.34
C GLY A 107 1.02 -12.39 20.46
N VAL A 108 0.84 -12.77 19.19
CA VAL A 108 -0.13 -12.12 18.30
C VAL A 108 -1.54 -12.40 18.82
N PRO A 109 -2.37 -11.38 19.08
CA PRO A 109 -3.72 -11.56 19.58
C PRO A 109 -4.63 -12.34 18.63
N LYS A 110 -4.57 -12.05 17.32
CA LYS A 110 -5.52 -12.57 16.34
C LYS A 110 -4.87 -13.10 15.06
N PHE A 111 -5.35 -14.25 14.59
CA PHE A 111 -4.92 -14.89 13.35
C PHE A 111 -6.11 -15.15 12.43
N ILE A 112 -6.09 -14.57 11.22
CA ILE A 112 -7.14 -14.74 10.22
C ILE A 112 -6.60 -15.61 9.07
N PHE A 113 -7.29 -16.70 8.77
CA PHE A 113 -6.91 -17.69 7.76
C PHE A 113 -7.86 -17.68 6.56
N ALA A 114 -7.30 -17.64 5.34
CA ALA A 114 -8.05 -17.85 4.11
C ALA A 114 -8.18 -19.35 3.77
N SER A 115 -9.38 -19.88 4.06
CA SER A 115 -9.85 -21.18 3.61
C SER A 115 -10.65 -21.05 2.30
N SER A 116 -11.34 -22.12 1.88
CA SER A 116 -12.02 -22.18 0.58
C SER A 116 -13.29 -23.00 0.63
N ALA A 117 -14.26 -22.71 -0.24
CA ALA A 117 -15.39 -23.59 -0.52
C ALA A 117 -14.97 -25.01 -0.94
N ALA A 118 -13.74 -25.21 -1.44
CA ALA A 118 -13.22 -26.51 -1.84
C ALA A 118 -13.21 -27.56 -0.71
N VAL A 119 -13.27 -27.12 0.56
CA VAL A 119 -13.36 -28.02 1.72
C VAL A 119 -14.66 -28.81 1.77
N TYR A 120 -15.74 -28.33 1.14
CA TYR A 120 -17.04 -29.01 1.14
C TYR A 120 -17.08 -30.19 0.17
N GLY A 121 -16.32 -30.15 -0.93
CA GLY A 121 -16.38 -31.17 -1.96
C GLY A 121 -17.67 -31.14 -2.79
N ALA A 122 -18.11 -32.30 -3.25
CA ALA A 122 -19.27 -32.46 -4.14
C ALA A 122 -20.51 -32.92 -3.35
N LEU A 123 -21.09 -32.01 -2.56
CA LEU A 123 -22.31 -32.28 -1.79
C LEU A 123 -23.56 -31.99 -2.61
N ASP A 124 -24.61 -32.79 -2.40
CA ASP A 124 -25.87 -32.69 -3.14
C ASP A 124 -26.82 -31.60 -2.61
N HIS A 125 -26.64 -31.16 -1.35
CA HIS A 125 -27.46 -30.12 -0.75
C HIS A 125 -26.83 -28.73 -0.92
N ILE A 126 -27.65 -27.76 -1.30
CA ILE A 126 -27.27 -26.34 -1.30
C ILE A 126 -28.42 -25.49 -0.71
N PRO A 127 -28.12 -24.34 -0.09
CA PRO A 127 -26.78 -23.79 0.11
C PRO A 127 -25.95 -24.54 1.16
N LEU A 128 -24.63 -24.44 1.00
CA LEU A 128 -23.65 -25.00 1.93
C LEU A 128 -23.49 -24.08 3.13
N GLN A 129 -23.82 -24.59 4.31
CA GLN A 129 -23.62 -23.93 5.60
C GLN A 129 -22.31 -24.36 6.25
N GLU A 130 -21.78 -23.60 7.20
CA GLU A 130 -20.52 -23.93 7.90
C GLU A 130 -20.59 -25.27 8.65
N SER A 131 -21.79 -25.71 9.05
CA SER A 131 -22.06 -27.02 9.66
C SER A 131 -22.15 -28.17 8.66
N SER A 132 -22.12 -27.89 7.35
CA SER A 132 -22.10 -28.95 6.32
C SER A 132 -20.83 -29.78 6.47
N PRO A 133 -20.89 -31.10 6.17
CA PRO A 133 -19.71 -31.95 6.20
C PRO A 133 -18.63 -31.41 5.25
N CYS A 134 -17.37 -31.60 5.61
CA CYS A 134 -16.24 -31.32 4.73
C CYS A 134 -15.78 -32.63 4.11
N ASP A 135 -15.87 -32.75 2.79
CA ASP A 135 -15.44 -33.92 2.02
C ASP A 135 -14.63 -33.49 0.78
N PRO A 136 -13.46 -32.84 0.97
CA PRO A 136 -12.69 -32.26 -0.13
C PRO A 136 -12.22 -33.32 -1.13
N ILE A 137 -12.39 -33.02 -2.43
CA ILE A 137 -12.06 -33.92 -3.54
C ILE A 137 -10.69 -33.62 -4.19
N SER A 138 -9.95 -32.63 -3.70
CA SER A 138 -8.66 -32.21 -4.23
C SER A 138 -7.62 -31.99 -3.12
N PRO A 139 -6.30 -32.16 -3.40
CA PRO A 139 -5.24 -31.86 -2.44
C PRO A 139 -5.32 -30.44 -1.87
N TYR A 140 -5.62 -29.45 -2.71
CA TYR A 140 -5.88 -28.08 -2.27
C TYR A 140 -7.00 -28.01 -1.22
N GLY A 141 -8.16 -28.63 -1.50
CA GLY A 141 -9.29 -28.67 -0.58
C GLY A 141 -8.95 -29.38 0.74
N ILE A 142 -8.21 -30.50 0.66
CA ILE A 142 -7.72 -31.25 1.82
C ILE A 142 -6.84 -30.36 2.68
N ASN A 143 -5.87 -29.67 2.08
CA ASN A 143 -4.91 -28.82 2.80
C ASN A 143 -5.58 -27.60 3.45
N LYS A 144 -6.57 -26.98 2.79
CA LYS A 144 -7.37 -25.91 3.41
C LYS A 144 -8.20 -26.42 4.59
N TRP A 145 -8.77 -27.63 4.51
CA TRP A 145 -9.51 -28.24 5.62
C TRP A 145 -8.61 -28.64 6.80
N ILE A 146 -7.41 -29.18 6.50
CA ILE A 146 -6.35 -29.38 7.51
C ILE A 146 -6.01 -28.04 8.18
N GLY A 147 -5.87 -26.97 7.40
CA GLY A 147 -5.57 -25.64 7.93
C GLY A 147 -6.61 -25.11 8.92
N GLU A 148 -7.90 -25.30 8.63
CA GLU A 148 -8.96 -24.98 9.59
C GLU A 148 -8.84 -25.76 10.89
N THR A 149 -8.44 -27.03 10.80
CA THR A 149 -8.19 -27.87 11.98
C THR A 149 -7.00 -27.37 12.78
N TYR A 150 -5.91 -26.97 12.12
CA TYR A 150 -4.75 -26.34 12.77
C TYR A 150 -5.14 -25.06 13.50
N CYS A 151 -5.84 -24.13 12.84
CA CYS A 151 -6.31 -22.89 13.44
C CYS A 151 -7.14 -23.16 14.71
N ARG A 152 -8.17 -24.02 14.60
CA ARG A 152 -9.01 -24.40 15.75
C ARG A 152 -8.18 -25.00 16.89
N LYS A 153 -7.26 -25.91 16.58
CA LYS A 153 -6.42 -26.55 17.60
C LYS A 153 -5.42 -25.59 18.23
N TRP A 154 -4.92 -24.59 17.52
CA TRP A 154 -4.09 -23.54 18.10
C TRP A 154 -4.87 -22.66 19.08
N GLY A 155 -6.15 -22.37 18.79
CA GLY A 155 -7.05 -21.73 19.73
C GLY A 155 -7.29 -22.56 20.99
N GLU A 156 -7.61 -23.85 20.84
CA GLU A 156 -7.87 -24.76 21.96
C GLU A 156 -6.61 -25.02 22.84
N LEU A 157 -5.44 -25.17 22.23
CA LEU A 157 -4.20 -25.56 22.92
C LEU A 157 -3.42 -24.37 23.48
N TYR A 158 -3.42 -23.24 22.78
CA TYR A 158 -2.53 -22.11 23.08
C TYR A 158 -3.27 -20.78 23.28
N GLY A 159 -4.60 -20.76 23.16
CA GLY A 159 -5.40 -19.55 23.36
C GLY A 159 -5.23 -18.49 22.26
N LEU A 160 -4.71 -18.85 21.09
CA LEU A 160 -4.60 -17.95 19.94
C LEU A 160 -5.99 -17.73 19.32
N GLU A 161 -6.47 -16.49 19.23
CA GLU A 161 -7.77 -16.22 18.60
C GLU A 161 -7.66 -16.42 17.08
N THR A 162 -8.22 -17.53 16.59
CA THR A 162 -8.19 -17.86 15.16
C THR A 162 -9.56 -17.69 14.50
N LEU A 163 -9.57 -17.13 13.30
CA LEU A 163 -10.75 -17.00 12.45
C LEU A 163 -10.44 -17.49 11.04
N SER A 164 -11.25 -18.39 10.50
CA SER A 164 -11.10 -18.96 9.16
C SER A 164 -12.26 -18.55 8.27
N PHE A 165 -11.96 -18.03 7.09
CA PHE A 165 -12.96 -17.71 6.08
C PHE A 165 -12.95 -18.72 4.94
N ARG A 166 -14.08 -19.37 4.69
CA ARG A 166 -14.28 -20.17 3.48
C ARG A 166 -14.78 -19.25 2.37
N PHE A 167 -13.86 -18.80 1.52
CA PHE A 167 -14.23 -17.96 0.38
C PHE A 167 -15.01 -18.77 -0.66
N SER A 168 -16.07 -18.17 -1.22
CA SER A 168 -16.63 -18.59 -2.51
C SER A 168 -15.70 -18.18 -3.66
N ASN A 169 -16.20 -18.04 -4.89
CA ASN A 169 -15.37 -17.70 -6.05
C ASN A 169 -15.04 -16.20 -6.05
N VAL A 170 -13.90 -15.83 -5.49
CA VAL A 170 -13.43 -14.45 -5.44
C VAL A 170 -13.00 -13.97 -6.83
N TYR A 171 -13.42 -12.77 -7.22
CA TYR A 171 -13.05 -12.16 -8.50
C TYR A 171 -12.89 -10.63 -8.39
N GLY A 172 -12.12 -10.04 -9.30
CA GLY A 172 -11.84 -8.61 -9.24
C GLY A 172 -10.64 -8.16 -10.08
N PRO A 173 -10.34 -6.85 -10.06
CA PRO A 173 -9.06 -6.31 -10.53
C PRO A 173 -7.87 -7.01 -9.86
N ARG A 174 -6.69 -7.01 -10.48
CA ARG A 174 -5.45 -7.66 -9.97
C ARG A 174 -5.47 -9.18 -9.94
N GLN A 175 -6.57 -9.82 -10.35
CA GLN A 175 -6.61 -11.26 -10.54
C GLN A 175 -5.77 -11.64 -11.78
N GLY A 176 -4.68 -12.37 -11.57
CA GLY A 176 -3.82 -12.85 -12.65
C GLY A 176 -4.43 -14.03 -13.43
N SER A 177 -3.83 -14.35 -14.58
CA SER A 177 -4.08 -15.59 -15.35
C SER A 177 -3.08 -16.70 -15.08
N ASN A 178 -1.89 -16.35 -14.59
CA ASN A 178 -0.84 -17.30 -14.25
C ASN A 178 -1.04 -17.82 -12.82
N GLY A 179 -1.66 -18.99 -12.67
CA GLY A 179 -1.71 -19.74 -11.41
C GLY A 179 -2.76 -19.28 -10.37
N GLU A 180 -3.25 -18.03 -10.43
CA GLU A 180 -4.36 -17.53 -9.58
C GLU A 180 -5.69 -17.36 -10.34
N GLY A 181 -5.71 -17.74 -11.63
CA GLY A 181 -6.77 -17.36 -12.57
C GLY A 181 -8.05 -18.19 -12.45
N GLY A 182 -9.11 -17.58 -11.93
CA GLY A 182 -10.46 -18.10 -12.02
C GLY A 182 -11.05 -17.94 -13.42
N VAL A 183 -12.22 -18.54 -13.67
CA VAL A 183 -12.93 -18.46 -14.96
C VAL A 183 -13.13 -17.01 -15.44
N ILE A 184 -13.31 -16.06 -14.52
CA ILE A 184 -13.49 -14.64 -14.85
C ILE A 184 -12.23 -14.01 -15.44
N SER A 185 -11.03 -14.27 -14.90
CA SER A 185 -9.80 -13.68 -15.47
C SER A 185 -9.50 -14.25 -16.85
N LEU A 186 -9.66 -15.56 -17.04
CA LEU A 186 -9.53 -16.20 -18.36
C LEU A 186 -10.53 -15.64 -19.38
N PHE A 187 -11.75 -15.35 -18.95
CA PHE A 187 -12.74 -14.74 -19.83
C PHE A 187 -12.44 -13.28 -20.14
N MET A 188 -11.97 -12.50 -19.17
CA MET A 188 -11.58 -11.11 -19.40
C MET A 188 -10.43 -10.98 -20.38
N GLU A 189 -9.39 -11.82 -20.25
CA GLU A 189 -8.28 -11.86 -21.20
C GLU A 189 -8.74 -12.27 -22.59
N GLY A 190 -9.54 -13.35 -22.69
CA GLY A 190 -10.11 -13.79 -23.95
C GLY A 190 -10.89 -12.68 -24.64
N LEU A 191 -11.75 -11.97 -23.91
CA LEU A 191 -12.54 -10.85 -24.44
C LEU A 191 -11.66 -9.70 -24.94
N ILE A 192 -10.66 -9.30 -24.15
CA ILE A 192 -9.80 -8.15 -24.49
C ILE A 192 -8.83 -8.47 -25.64
N GLU A 193 -8.50 -9.75 -25.83
CA GLU A 193 -7.73 -10.25 -26.96
C GLU A 193 -8.59 -10.59 -28.18
N GLY A 194 -9.91 -10.52 -28.07
CA GLY A 194 -10.84 -10.90 -29.14
C GLY A 194 -10.84 -12.39 -29.45
N LYS A 195 -10.52 -13.24 -28.47
CA LYS A 195 -10.53 -14.71 -28.55
C LYS A 195 -11.85 -15.28 -28.02
N ASP A 196 -12.19 -16.47 -28.51
CA ASP A 196 -13.35 -17.21 -28.03
C ASP A 196 -13.17 -17.72 -26.59
N LEU A 197 -14.24 -17.62 -25.79
CA LEU A 197 -14.29 -18.08 -24.41
C LEU A 197 -14.42 -19.60 -24.34
N SER A 198 -13.44 -20.28 -23.76
CA SER A 198 -13.50 -21.75 -23.58
C SER A 198 -14.39 -22.13 -22.40
N VAL A 199 -15.51 -22.79 -22.68
CA VAL A 199 -16.43 -23.34 -21.68
C VAL A 199 -16.25 -24.85 -21.64
N TYR A 200 -16.13 -25.45 -20.46
CA TYR A 200 -16.06 -26.89 -20.29
C TYR A 200 -17.40 -27.42 -19.80
N GLY A 201 -17.95 -28.43 -20.49
CA GLY A 201 -19.33 -28.88 -20.29
C GLY A 201 -20.33 -28.03 -21.09
N ASP A 202 -21.55 -27.90 -20.55
CA ASP A 202 -22.68 -27.19 -21.15
C ASP A 202 -22.78 -25.71 -20.72
N GLY A 203 -21.90 -25.25 -19.83
CA GLY A 203 -21.95 -23.90 -19.24
C GLY A 203 -23.02 -23.73 -18.15
N GLY A 204 -23.77 -24.80 -17.82
CA GLY A 204 -24.81 -24.80 -16.80
C GLY A 204 -24.29 -24.96 -15.37
N GLN A 205 -23.00 -25.21 -15.19
CA GLN A 205 -22.38 -25.26 -13.87
C GLN A 205 -22.45 -23.90 -13.17
N THR A 206 -22.82 -23.90 -11.89
CA THR A 206 -23.07 -22.69 -11.11
C THR A 206 -22.04 -22.46 -10.02
N ARG A 207 -21.73 -21.18 -9.77
CA ARG A 207 -20.85 -20.73 -8.68
C ARG A 207 -21.46 -19.50 -8.00
N ASP A 208 -21.07 -19.31 -6.75
CA ASP A 208 -21.25 -18.05 -6.01
C ASP A 208 -20.00 -17.18 -6.21
N PHE A 209 -20.18 -16.04 -6.89
CA PHE A 209 -19.08 -15.10 -7.19
C PHE A 209 -19.12 -13.90 -6.24
N ILE A 210 -18.04 -13.70 -5.48
CA ILE A 210 -17.89 -12.58 -4.55
C ILE A 210 -16.81 -11.61 -5.01
N TYR A 211 -17.11 -10.31 -4.98
CA TYR A 211 -16.15 -9.29 -5.38
C TYR A 211 -15.04 -9.12 -4.33
N VAL A 212 -13.79 -9.00 -4.77
CA VAL A 212 -12.60 -8.95 -3.88
C VAL A 212 -12.65 -7.85 -2.82
N ALA A 213 -13.27 -6.70 -3.11
CA ALA A 213 -13.38 -5.62 -2.14
C ALA A 213 -14.33 -5.96 -0.98
N ASP A 214 -15.37 -6.77 -1.24
CA ASP A 214 -16.26 -7.28 -0.18
C ASP A 214 -15.51 -8.24 0.75
N VAL A 215 -14.64 -9.09 0.17
CA VAL A 215 -13.76 -9.98 0.93
C VAL A 215 -12.78 -9.19 1.81
N ALA A 216 -12.13 -8.17 1.24
CA ALA A 216 -11.19 -7.33 1.98
C ALA A 216 -11.86 -6.57 3.13
N ASP A 217 -13.09 -6.07 2.93
CA ASP A 217 -13.85 -5.40 3.99
C ASP A 217 -14.24 -6.36 5.13
N ALA A 218 -14.65 -7.58 4.82
CA ALA A 218 -14.97 -8.59 5.83
C ALA A 218 -13.76 -8.96 6.69
N ILE A 219 -12.59 -9.19 6.06
CA ILE A 219 -11.33 -9.48 6.74
C ILE A 219 -10.94 -8.31 7.67
N TYR A 220 -11.02 -7.08 7.14
CA TYR A 220 -10.74 -5.88 7.91
C TYR A 220 -11.64 -5.74 9.14
N ARG A 221 -12.98 -5.76 8.96
CA ARG A 221 -13.93 -5.67 10.09
C ARG A 221 -13.70 -6.78 11.11
N SER A 222 -13.39 -7.99 10.63
CA SER A 222 -13.16 -9.13 11.50
C SER A 222 -11.89 -9.02 12.32
N SER A 223 -10.88 -8.33 11.80
CA SER A 223 -9.65 -8.04 12.56
C SER A 223 -9.91 -7.18 13.80
N LEU A 224 -10.99 -6.40 13.79
CA LEU A 224 -11.42 -5.52 14.89
C LEU A 224 -12.47 -6.17 15.80
N SER A 225 -12.98 -7.36 15.45
CA SER A 225 -14.01 -8.06 16.21
C SER A 225 -13.42 -9.14 17.13
N LYS A 226 -14.26 -9.74 17.98
CA LYS A 226 -13.91 -10.93 18.78
C LYS A 226 -14.33 -12.24 18.12
N LEU A 227 -14.68 -12.22 16.83
CA LEU A 227 -15.11 -13.42 16.12
C LEU A 227 -13.96 -14.42 16.00
N THR A 228 -14.30 -15.69 16.23
CA THR A 228 -13.41 -16.85 16.11
C THR A 228 -14.15 -18.01 15.44
N GLY A 229 -13.41 -19.02 14.97
CA GLY A 229 -13.98 -20.19 14.30
C GLY A 229 -14.09 -20.02 12.79
N VAL A 230 -15.06 -20.67 12.16
CA VAL A 230 -15.18 -20.75 10.69
C VAL A 230 -16.42 -20.01 10.20
N TYR A 231 -16.27 -19.24 9.11
CA TYR A 231 -17.35 -18.50 8.47
C TYR A 231 -17.28 -18.64 6.95
N ASN A 232 -18.43 -18.82 6.31
CA ASN A 232 -18.56 -18.67 4.87
C ASN A 232 -18.51 -17.20 4.48
N LEU A 233 -17.79 -16.88 3.42
CA LEU A 233 -17.72 -15.54 2.87
C LEU A 233 -18.10 -15.58 1.39
N SER A 234 -19.35 -15.20 1.13
CA SER A 234 -20.03 -15.41 -0.14
C SER A 234 -21.11 -14.35 -0.37
N THR A 235 -21.79 -14.43 -1.51
CA THR A 235 -22.92 -13.55 -1.85
C THR A 235 -24.29 -14.20 -1.63
N TYR A 236 -24.32 -15.51 -1.39
CA TYR A 236 -25.54 -16.32 -1.37
C TYR A 236 -26.30 -16.22 -2.70
N THR A 237 -25.55 -16.19 -3.80
CA THR A 237 -26.10 -16.16 -5.18
C THR A 237 -25.62 -17.37 -5.97
N GLU A 238 -26.44 -17.78 -6.94
CA GLU A 238 -26.15 -18.88 -7.86
C GLU A 238 -26.08 -18.32 -9.28
N SER A 239 -24.90 -18.33 -9.91
CA SER A 239 -24.71 -17.86 -11.29
C SER A 239 -24.02 -18.93 -12.13
N SER A 240 -24.58 -19.23 -13.29
CA SER A 240 -23.99 -20.18 -14.23
C SER A 240 -22.84 -19.56 -15.02
N VAL A 241 -22.02 -20.39 -15.65
CA VAL A 241 -21.00 -19.92 -16.60
C VAL A 241 -21.66 -19.22 -17.80
N ASN A 242 -22.85 -19.66 -18.21
CA ASN A 242 -23.62 -19.00 -19.25
C ASN A 242 -24.12 -17.60 -18.81
N ASP A 243 -24.59 -17.44 -17.57
CA ASP A 243 -24.98 -16.12 -17.02
C ASP A 243 -23.79 -15.15 -17.00
N LEU A 244 -22.60 -15.67 -16.68
CA LEU A 244 -21.36 -14.89 -16.72
C LEU A 244 -21.04 -14.42 -18.14
N ILE A 245 -21.13 -15.30 -19.14
CA ILE A 245 -20.89 -14.96 -20.55
C ILE A 245 -21.88 -13.92 -21.04
N ASP A 246 -23.16 -14.07 -20.70
CA ASP A 246 -24.21 -13.12 -21.10
C ASP A 246 -23.99 -11.74 -20.45
N THR A 247 -23.58 -11.72 -19.18
CA THR A 247 -23.23 -10.47 -18.49
C THR A 247 -22.03 -9.79 -19.13
N LEU A 248 -20.99 -10.55 -19.47
CA LEU A 248 -19.80 -10.04 -20.14
C LEU A 248 -20.10 -9.56 -21.56
N ARG A 249 -20.97 -10.24 -22.31
CA ARG A 249 -21.46 -9.80 -23.61
C ARG A 249 -22.12 -8.43 -23.51
N GLY A 250 -22.90 -8.19 -22.46
CA GLY A 250 -23.51 -6.89 -22.18
C GLY A 250 -22.51 -5.78 -21.84
N ILE A 251 -21.31 -6.12 -21.35
CA ILE A 251 -20.25 -5.16 -21.00
C ILE A 251 -19.33 -4.86 -22.19
N HIS A 252 -18.86 -5.88 -22.89
CA HIS A 252 -17.92 -5.74 -24.01
C HIS A 252 -18.61 -5.43 -25.35
N GLY A 253 -19.86 -5.90 -25.52
CA GLY A 253 -20.63 -5.81 -26.77
C GLY A 253 -20.62 -7.10 -27.59
N SER A 254 -19.59 -7.94 -27.45
CA SER A 254 -19.50 -9.27 -28.06
C SER A 254 -18.81 -10.27 -27.14
N ALA A 255 -19.25 -11.52 -27.16
CA ALA A 255 -18.61 -12.62 -26.45
C ALA A 255 -19.05 -13.92 -27.12
N SER A 256 -18.12 -14.57 -27.81
CA SER A 256 -18.29 -15.90 -28.41
C SER A 256 -17.71 -16.96 -27.48
N ALA A 257 -18.39 -18.11 -27.39
CA ALA A 257 -17.99 -19.20 -26.52
C ALA A 257 -17.81 -20.49 -27.33
N ILE A 258 -16.77 -21.26 -27.01
CA ILE A 258 -16.52 -22.61 -27.53
C ILE A 258 -16.69 -23.59 -26.38
N TYR A 259 -17.62 -24.53 -26.55
CA TYR A 259 -17.89 -25.59 -25.58
C TYR A 259 -16.96 -26.78 -25.83
N LYS A 260 -16.35 -27.28 -24.76
CA LYS A 260 -15.41 -28.40 -24.70
C LYS A 260 -15.94 -29.47 -23.76
N ASP A 261 -15.35 -30.67 -23.82
CA ASP A 261 -15.73 -31.76 -22.93
C ASP A 261 -15.60 -31.38 -21.44
N LYS A 262 -16.47 -31.95 -20.61
CA LYS A 262 -16.49 -31.68 -19.17
C LYS A 262 -15.16 -32.09 -18.52
N ARG A 263 -14.67 -31.25 -17.59
CA ARG A 263 -13.48 -31.58 -16.79
C ARG A 263 -13.80 -32.62 -15.71
N PRO A 264 -12.99 -33.68 -15.55
CA PRO A 264 -13.11 -34.59 -14.41
C PRO A 264 -12.98 -33.85 -13.08
N GLY A 265 -13.85 -34.14 -12.11
CA GLY A 265 -13.81 -33.52 -10.78
C GLY A 265 -14.43 -32.12 -10.68
N ASP A 266 -15.04 -31.59 -11.74
CA ASP A 266 -15.69 -30.28 -11.69
C ASP A 266 -17.05 -30.34 -10.98
N ILE A 267 -17.16 -29.60 -9.88
CA ILE A 267 -18.39 -29.50 -9.06
C ILE A 267 -19.47 -28.81 -9.90
N TYR A 268 -20.68 -29.37 -9.97
CA TYR A 268 -21.72 -28.79 -10.83
C TYR A 268 -22.37 -27.56 -10.21
N ARG A 269 -22.68 -27.57 -8.90
CA ARG A 269 -23.29 -26.45 -8.17
C ARG A 269 -22.52 -26.15 -6.89
N SER A 270 -22.28 -24.86 -6.61
CA SER A 270 -21.59 -24.43 -5.39
C SER A 270 -22.12 -23.07 -4.94
N VAL A 271 -22.96 -23.07 -3.90
CA VAL A 271 -23.57 -21.87 -3.30
C VAL A 271 -23.38 -21.94 -1.79
N LEU A 272 -22.89 -20.86 -1.19
CA LEU A 272 -22.58 -20.81 0.24
C LEU A 272 -23.56 -19.89 0.95
N ASP A 273 -24.07 -20.33 2.10
CA ASP A 273 -24.89 -19.50 3.00
C ASP A 273 -23.97 -18.57 3.80
N ASN A 274 -24.23 -17.26 3.77
CA ASN A 274 -23.47 -16.22 4.48
C ASN A 274 -24.25 -15.61 5.66
N ALA A 275 -25.42 -16.15 6.04
CA ALA A 275 -26.25 -15.59 7.10
C ALA A 275 -25.51 -15.48 8.44
N LYS A 276 -24.60 -16.42 8.72
CA LYS A 276 -23.79 -16.44 9.95
C LYS A 276 -22.86 -15.23 10.04
N ILE A 277 -22.09 -14.93 8.98
CA ILE A 277 -21.16 -13.79 8.99
C ILE A 277 -21.90 -12.46 8.98
N MET A 278 -23.03 -12.37 8.27
CA MET A 278 -23.83 -11.15 8.23
C MET A 278 -24.35 -10.75 9.60
N ARG A 279 -24.88 -11.72 10.35
CA ARG A 279 -25.38 -11.51 11.70
C ARG A 279 -24.27 -11.18 12.70
N ASP A 280 -23.15 -11.91 12.64
CA ASP A 280 -22.12 -11.85 13.68
C ASP A 280 -21.13 -10.68 13.47
N LEU A 281 -20.95 -10.20 12.24
CA LEU A 281 -19.98 -9.14 11.89
C LEU A 281 -20.63 -7.79 11.51
N ASP A 282 -21.95 -7.74 11.34
CA ASP A 282 -22.65 -6.59 10.71
C ASP A 282 -21.99 -6.22 9.37
N TRP A 283 -21.89 -7.24 8.51
CA TRP A 283 -21.29 -7.14 7.18
C TRP A 283 -22.25 -7.72 6.15
N ALA A 284 -22.27 -7.17 4.95
CA ALA A 284 -23.02 -7.71 3.82
C ALA A 284 -22.24 -7.43 2.53
N PRO A 285 -22.31 -8.33 1.52
CA PRO A 285 -21.73 -8.07 0.22
C PRO A 285 -22.40 -6.85 -0.42
N LYS A 286 -21.60 -5.90 -0.92
CA LYS A 286 -22.09 -4.63 -1.47
C LYS A 286 -22.13 -4.61 -2.99
N TYR A 287 -21.32 -5.44 -3.64
CA TYR A 287 -21.18 -5.40 -5.10
C TYR A 287 -22.00 -6.50 -5.76
N ALA A 288 -22.92 -6.09 -6.64
CA ALA A 288 -23.60 -7.02 -7.53
C ALA A 288 -22.63 -7.57 -8.59
N LEU A 289 -22.87 -8.80 -9.08
CA LEU A 289 -22.01 -9.49 -10.05
C LEU A 289 -21.67 -8.59 -11.25
N LYS A 290 -22.69 -7.99 -11.88
CA LYS A 290 -22.56 -7.10 -13.03
C LYS A 290 -21.68 -5.89 -12.75
N GLU A 291 -21.80 -5.26 -11.58
CA GLU A 291 -20.99 -4.09 -11.22
C GLU A 291 -19.52 -4.49 -11.01
N GLY A 292 -19.29 -5.56 -10.26
CA GLY A 292 -17.94 -6.07 -10.05
C GLY A 292 -17.27 -6.46 -11.37
N LEU A 293 -17.99 -7.13 -12.29
CA LEU A 293 -17.46 -7.51 -13.60
C LEU A 293 -17.11 -6.30 -14.45
N ARG A 294 -17.90 -5.23 -14.41
CA ARG A 294 -17.58 -3.97 -15.11
C ARG A 294 -16.27 -3.38 -14.60
N LYS A 295 -16.09 -3.29 -13.27
CA LYS A 295 -14.84 -2.78 -12.66
C LYS A 295 -13.64 -3.65 -13.02
N THR A 296 -13.81 -4.98 -13.02
CA THR A 296 -12.77 -5.92 -13.43
C THR A 296 -12.39 -5.71 -14.91
N TYR A 297 -13.39 -5.60 -15.80
CA TYR A 297 -13.17 -5.35 -17.22
C TYR A 297 -12.44 -4.02 -17.47
N GLU A 298 -12.87 -2.94 -16.81
CA GLU A 298 -12.19 -1.63 -16.87
C GLU A 298 -10.72 -1.74 -16.47
N TRP A 299 -10.41 -2.49 -15.40
CA TRP A 299 -9.03 -2.68 -14.98
C TRP A 299 -8.18 -3.43 -16.01
N PHE A 300 -8.69 -4.52 -16.59
CA PHE A 300 -7.94 -5.25 -17.62
C PHE A 300 -7.71 -4.40 -18.88
N LEU A 301 -8.65 -3.51 -19.24
CA LEU A 301 -8.47 -2.57 -20.36
C LEU A 301 -7.29 -1.61 -20.12
N HIS A 302 -7.14 -1.08 -18.91
CA HIS A 302 -6.08 -0.11 -18.57
C HIS A 302 -4.71 -0.76 -18.36
N GLN A 303 -4.65 -2.08 -18.17
CA GLN A 303 -3.40 -2.81 -17.99
C GLN A 303 -2.65 -3.13 -19.28
N LYS A 304 -3.24 -2.91 -20.46
CA LYS A 304 -2.52 -3.09 -21.73
C LYS A 304 -1.43 -2.01 -21.86
N PRO A 305 -0.13 -2.34 -21.87
CA PRO A 305 0.87 -1.41 -22.34
C PRO A 305 0.54 -1.10 -23.81
N ARG A 306 0.67 0.16 -24.24
CA ARG A 306 0.95 0.44 -25.66
C ARG A 306 2.08 -0.52 -26.04
N ALA A 307 1.89 -1.26 -27.13
CA ALA A 307 2.91 -2.13 -27.70
C ALA A 307 4.13 -1.28 -28.09
N GLU A 308 4.98 -0.96 -27.13
CA GLU A 308 6.34 -0.53 -27.35
C GLU A 308 7.18 -1.79 -27.50
N LYS A 309 7.88 -1.80 -28.64
CA LYS A 309 8.84 -2.79 -29.07
C LYS A 309 9.98 -2.87 -28.06
N ASP A 310 9.84 -3.70 -27.05
CA ASP A 310 10.99 -4.29 -26.40
C ASP A 310 11.16 -5.69 -26.97
N GLU A 311 12.09 -5.78 -27.93
CA GLU A 311 12.77 -7.01 -28.31
C GLU A 311 13.55 -7.51 -27.08
N ALA A 312 12.84 -8.02 -26.09
CA ALA A 312 13.42 -8.89 -25.09
C ALA A 312 13.82 -10.17 -25.84
N LYS A 313 15.13 -10.34 -26.03
CA LYS A 313 15.75 -11.59 -26.47
C LYS A 313 15.15 -12.73 -25.65
N VAL A 314 14.25 -13.47 -26.28
CA VAL A 314 13.89 -14.81 -25.84
C VAL A 314 15.16 -15.63 -26.01
N GLU A 315 15.85 -15.92 -24.90
CA GLU A 315 16.77 -17.04 -24.89
C GLU A 315 15.94 -18.29 -25.20
N GLU A 316 16.14 -18.82 -26.40
CA GLU A 316 15.49 -20.03 -26.86
C GLU A 316 15.79 -21.15 -25.86
N SER A 317 14.74 -21.64 -25.19
CA SER A 317 14.76 -22.93 -24.51
C SER A 317 15.35 -23.96 -25.48
N PRO A 318 16.40 -24.72 -25.10
CA PRO A 318 17.03 -25.67 -26.00
C PRO A 318 15.96 -26.63 -26.53
N SER A 319 15.87 -26.76 -27.86
CA SER A 319 14.92 -27.66 -28.49
C SER A 319 15.06 -29.07 -27.91
N ALA A 320 13.95 -29.81 -27.76
CA ALA A 320 13.97 -31.18 -27.23
C ALA A 320 14.99 -32.09 -27.96
N VAL A 321 15.26 -31.78 -29.24
CA VAL A 321 16.28 -32.42 -30.08
C VAL A 321 17.70 -32.20 -29.55
N SER A 322 18.05 -30.98 -29.11
CA SER A 322 19.38 -30.67 -28.55
C SER A 322 19.65 -31.37 -27.20
N VAL A 323 18.60 -31.56 -26.39
CA VAL A 323 18.68 -32.27 -25.10
C VAL A 323 18.83 -33.78 -25.32
N LEU A 324 18.10 -34.34 -26.30
CA LEU A 324 18.24 -35.73 -26.73
C LEU A 324 19.63 -36.02 -27.30
N PHE A 325 20.16 -35.11 -28.14
CA PHE A 325 21.49 -35.26 -28.74
C PHE A 325 22.60 -35.23 -27.67
N LYS A 326 22.52 -34.31 -26.69
CA LYS A 326 23.46 -34.26 -25.56
C LYS A 326 23.43 -35.52 -24.69
N LYS A 327 22.25 -36.14 -24.51
CA LYS A 327 22.13 -37.42 -23.77
C LYS A 327 22.64 -38.62 -24.56
N ALA A 328 22.59 -38.58 -25.90
CA ALA A 328 23.02 -39.67 -26.77
C ALA A 328 24.53 -39.64 -27.08
N MET A 329 25.17 -38.47 -27.04
CA MET A 329 26.58 -38.27 -27.39
C MET A 329 27.55 -39.23 -26.68
N PRO A 330 27.47 -39.47 -25.35
CA PRO A 330 28.39 -40.38 -24.67
C PRO A 330 28.34 -41.82 -25.18
N TYR A 331 27.16 -42.28 -25.64
CA TYR A 331 27.00 -43.63 -26.16
C TYR A 331 27.57 -43.78 -27.58
N LEU A 332 27.48 -42.72 -28.40
CA LEU A 332 28.09 -42.68 -29.72
C LEU A 332 29.62 -42.68 -29.62
N GLU A 333 30.19 -41.89 -28.71
CA GLU A 333 31.63 -41.89 -28.46
C GLU A 333 32.12 -43.22 -27.91
N ASN A 334 31.35 -43.85 -27.02
CA ASN A 334 31.65 -45.18 -26.52
C ASN A 334 31.66 -46.23 -27.64
N ALA A 335 30.65 -46.20 -28.52
CA ALA A 335 30.59 -47.10 -29.68
C ALA A 335 31.75 -46.88 -30.66
N LEU A 336 32.16 -45.63 -30.89
CA LEU A 336 33.29 -45.29 -31.76
C LEU A 336 34.62 -45.74 -31.16
N ALA A 337 34.84 -45.49 -29.86
CA ALA A 337 36.01 -45.96 -29.13
C ALA A 337 36.08 -47.50 -29.11
N PHE A 338 34.94 -48.18 -28.98
CA PHE A 338 34.86 -49.63 -29.09
C PHE A 338 35.24 -50.11 -30.50
N ALA A 339 34.70 -49.50 -31.56
CA ALA A 339 35.01 -49.87 -32.94
C ALA A 339 36.52 -49.74 -33.23
N LEU A 340 37.16 -48.67 -32.76
CA LEU A 340 38.61 -48.49 -32.84
C LEU A 340 39.37 -49.56 -32.06
N THR A 341 38.94 -49.84 -30.83
CA THR A 341 39.56 -50.87 -29.97
C THR A 341 39.44 -52.26 -30.58
N ALA A 342 38.27 -52.60 -31.13
CA ALA A 342 38.01 -53.86 -31.81
C ALA A 342 38.86 -54.00 -33.08
N TRP A 343 38.94 -52.94 -33.90
CA TRP A 343 39.78 -52.94 -35.09
C TRP A 343 41.25 -53.15 -34.76
N LEU A 344 41.80 -52.41 -33.78
CA LEU A 344 43.19 -52.58 -33.35
C LEU A 344 43.45 -53.97 -32.77
N THR A 345 42.54 -54.47 -31.93
CA THR A 345 42.70 -55.78 -31.27
C THR A 345 42.66 -56.95 -32.26
N LEU A 346 41.85 -56.85 -33.32
CA LEU A 346 41.70 -57.90 -34.33
C LEU A 346 42.73 -57.81 -35.46
N THR A 347 43.39 -56.67 -35.67
CA THR A 347 44.37 -56.49 -36.77
C THR A 347 45.81 -56.66 -36.34
N LEU A 348 46.14 -56.41 -35.06
CA LEU A 348 47.51 -56.51 -34.53
C LEU A 348 47.89 -57.94 -34.08
N GLU A 349 47.29 -58.96 -34.70
CA GLU A 349 47.23 -60.35 -34.19
C GLU A 349 48.58 -61.06 -33.94
N ASP A 350 49.72 -60.60 -34.45
CA ASP A 350 50.91 -61.48 -34.56
C ASP A 350 52.26 -61.06 -33.93
N GLU A 351 52.47 -59.86 -33.35
CA GLU A 351 53.84 -59.51 -32.85
C GLU A 351 53.95 -58.94 -31.42
N LEU A 352 52.85 -58.72 -30.70
CA LEU A 352 52.87 -58.11 -29.36
C LEU A 352 52.06 -58.92 -28.33
N TYR A 353 52.35 -60.21 -28.22
CA TYR A 353 51.90 -60.99 -27.06
C TYR A 353 52.60 -60.47 -25.80
N GLY A 354 51.84 -59.77 -24.94
CA GLY A 354 52.02 -59.94 -23.49
C GLY A 354 52.01 -58.72 -22.59
N PHE A 355 52.08 -57.47 -23.08
CA PHE A 355 52.29 -56.35 -22.16
C PHE A 355 51.13 -55.35 -22.00
N ILE A 356 50.25 -55.20 -22.99
CA ILE A 356 49.20 -54.16 -22.92
C ILE A 356 47.86 -54.70 -23.40
N ASP A 357 46.88 -54.74 -22.49
CA ASP A 357 45.50 -55.06 -22.81
C ASP A 357 44.74 -53.79 -23.24
N LEU A 358 44.57 -53.61 -24.55
CA LEU A 358 43.88 -52.45 -25.13
C LEU A 358 42.42 -52.34 -24.65
N ARG A 359 41.77 -53.46 -24.32
CA ARG A 359 40.39 -53.46 -23.80
C ARG A 359 40.33 -52.88 -22.39
N LEU A 360 41.34 -53.18 -21.57
CA LEU A 360 41.48 -52.63 -20.23
C LEU A 360 41.74 -51.11 -20.27
N ILE A 361 42.56 -50.64 -21.21
CA ILE A 361 42.77 -49.20 -21.45
C ILE A 361 41.45 -48.53 -21.88
N TYR A 362 40.70 -49.13 -22.78
CA TYR A 362 39.40 -48.63 -23.21
C TYR A 362 38.40 -48.54 -22.04
N ILE A 363 38.28 -49.58 -21.20
CA ILE A 363 37.45 -49.55 -19.98
C ILE A 363 37.89 -48.41 -19.04
N LEU A 364 39.20 -48.24 -18.83
CA LEU A 364 39.75 -47.19 -17.98
C LEU A 364 39.41 -45.78 -18.49
N ILE A 365 39.61 -45.52 -19.78
CA ILE A 365 39.36 -44.21 -20.38
C ILE A 365 37.88 -43.85 -20.28
N LEU A 366 36.99 -44.77 -20.68
CA LEU A 366 35.55 -44.52 -20.67
C LEU A 366 35.02 -44.38 -19.23
N GLY A 367 35.54 -45.17 -18.28
CA GLY A 367 35.22 -45.04 -16.87
C GLY A 367 35.70 -43.71 -16.26
N MET A 368 36.88 -43.21 -16.67
CA MET A 368 37.41 -41.93 -16.23
C MET A 368 36.64 -40.72 -16.77
N ILE A 369 36.23 -40.77 -18.04
CA ILE A 369 35.56 -39.64 -18.68
C ILE A 369 34.07 -39.60 -18.31
N TYR A 370 33.40 -40.75 -18.33
CA TYR A 370 31.93 -40.82 -18.29
C TYR A 370 31.35 -41.53 -17.06
N GLY A 371 32.20 -42.06 -16.18
CA GLY A 371 31.77 -42.71 -14.95
C GLY A 371 31.11 -44.08 -15.15
N ASN A 372 30.34 -44.49 -14.15
CA ASN A 372 29.93 -45.88 -13.94
C ASN A 372 29.07 -46.47 -15.08
N ARG A 373 28.07 -45.74 -15.58
CA ARG A 373 27.17 -46.24 -16.64
C ARG A 373 27.90 -46.60 -17.94
N GLN A 374 28.84 -45.76 -18.37
CA GLN A 374 29.62 -46.02 -19.58
C GLN A 374 30.74 -47.04 -19.34
N SER A 375 31.30 -47.08 -18.12
CA SER A 375 32.27 -48.10 -17.75
C SER A 375 31.68 -49.51 -17.79
N ILE A 376 30.44 -49.70 -17.29
CA ILE A 376 29.75 -51.00 -17.36
C ILE A 376 29.51 -51.42 -18.82
N LEU A 377 29.10 -50.48 -19.68
CA LEU A 377 28.92 -50.74 -21.11
C LEU A 377 30.24 -51.11 -21.79
N ALA A 378 31.32 -50.40 -21.48
CA ALA A 378 32.66 -50.68 -21.99
C ALA A 378 33.16 -52.06 -21.54
N VAL A 379 32.88 -52.48 -20.31
CA VAL A 379 33.19 -53.83 -19.80
C VAL A 379 32.43 -54.89 -20.59
N LEU A 380 31.12 -54.74 -20.80
CA LEU A 380 30.30 -55.69 -21.56
C LEU A 380 30.80 -55.86 -23.00
N LEU A 381 31.11 -54.74 -23.66
CA LEU A 381 31.65 -54.73 -25.02
C LEU A 381 33.04 -55.38 -25.09
N SER A 382 33.90 -55.10 -24.10
CA SER A 382 35.24 -55.69 -23.99
C SER A 382 35.22 -57.20 -23.76
N VAL A 383 34.32 -57.68 -22.89
CA VAL A 383 34.11 -59.11 -22.66
C VAL A 383 33.61 -59.79 -23.92
N SER A 384 32.66 -59.16 -24.63
CA SER A 384 32.12 -59.69 -25.90
C SER A 384 33.19 -59.79 -26.99
N LEU A 385 34.05 -58.77 -27.10
CA LEU A 385 35.18 -58.78 -28.03
C LEU A 385 36.22 -59.85 -27.67
N TYR A 386 36.48 -60.06 -26.38
CA TYR A 386 37.40 -61.11 -25.93
C TYR A 386 36.87 -62.51 -26.27
N VAL A 387 35.57 -62.76 -26.05
CA VAL A 387 34.92 -64.03 -26.44
C VAL A 387 34.99 -64.24 -27.96
N TYR A 388 34.71 -63.20 -28.75
CA TYR A 388 34.79 -63.26 -30.21
C TYR A 388 36.19 -63.62 -30.69
N GLN A 389 37.22 -62.99 -30.13
CA GLN A 389 38.62 -63.25 -30.48
C GLN A 389 39.02 -64.71 -30.16
N GLN A 390 38.63 -65.23 -29.00
CA GLN A 390 38.92 -66.61 -28.62
C GLN A 390 38.24 -67.62 -29.55
N LEU A 391 37.00 -67.35 -29.98
CA LEU A 391 36.29 -68.18 -30.96
C LEU A 391 36.97 -68.12 -32.34
N HIS A 392 37.42 -66.94 -32.77
CA HIS A 392 38.11 -66.76 -34.05
C HIS A 392 39.44 -67.52 -34.10
N ASN A 393 40.17 -67.56 -32.97
CA ASN A 393 41.42 -68.32 -32.81
C ASN A 393 41.21 -69.84 -32.73
N GLY A 394 40.01 -70.34 -33.01
CA GLY A 394 39.69 -71.77 -33.10
C GLY A 394 39.38 -72.44 -31.76
N ARG A 395 39.16 -71.68 -30.69
CA ARG A 395 38.83 -72.21 -29.37
C ARG A 395 37.34 -72.50 -29.26
N GLU A 396 36.97 -73.71 -28.81
CA GLU A 396 35.57 -74.06 -28.63
C GLU A 396 34.94 -73.26 -27.47
N PHE A 397 33.69 -72.81 -27.66
CA PHE A 397 32.96 -72.02 -26.66
C PHE A 397 32.88 -72.72 -25.29
N ILE A 398 32.62 -74.03 -25.29
CA ILE A 398 32.52 -74.83 -24.07
C ILE A 398 33.87 -74.91 -23.34
N ALA A 399 34.98 -74.96 -24.07
CA ALA A 399 36.32 -75.04 -23.49
C ALA A 399 36.69 -73.77 -22.70
N MET A 400 36.16 -72.60 -23.06
CA MET A 400 36.40 -71.35 -22.33
C MET A 400 35.85 -71.39 -20.89
N PHE A 401 34.77 -72.14 -20.64
CA PHE A 401 34.20 -72.29 -19.30
C PHE A 401 35.03 -73.20 -18.37
N TYR A 402 36.02 -73.90 -18.91
CA TYR A 402 36.97 -74.71 -18.13
C TYR A 402 38.33 -74.02 -17.98
N ASP A 403 38.54 -72.88 -18.64
CA ASP A 403 39.78 -72.11 -18.57
C ASP A 403 39.71 -71.05 -17.45
N THR A 404 40.56 -71.22 -16.43
CA THR A 404 40.68 -70.26 -15.34
C THR A 404 41.22 -68.90 -15.80
N GLU A 405 42.04 -68.87 -16.85
CA GLU A 405 42.61 -67.63 -17.38
C GLU A 405 41.52 -66.75 -18.04
N PHE A 406 40.55 -67.38 -18.71
CA PHE A 406 39.39 -66.70 -19.28
C PHE A 406 38.58 -65.95 -18.21
N PHE A 407 38.27 -66.61 -17.08
CA PHE A 407 37.55 -65.97 -15.99
C PHE A 407 38.37 -64.89 -15.28
N PHE A 408 39.69 -65.06 -15.19
CA PHE A 408 40.58 -64.05 -14.61
C PHE A 408 40.51 -62.73 -15.37
N HIS A 409 40.56 -62.76 -16.71
CA HIS A 409 40.45 -61.55 -17.54
C HIS A 409 39.10 -60.85 -17.37
N ILE A 410 37.99 -61.60 -17.34
CA ILE A 410 36.66 -61.04 -17.12
C ILE A 410 36.55 -60.39 -15.73
N ALA A 411 37.08 -61.05 -14.69
CA ALA A 411 37.10 -60.52 -13.34
C ALA A 411 37.90 -59.21 -13.24
N VAL A 412 39.04 -59.12 -13.93
CA VAL A 412 39.85 -57.90 -14.00
C VAL A 412 39.08 -56.77 -14.68
N TYR A 413 38.40 -57.02 -15.81
CA TYR A 413 37.60 -55.98 -16.49
C TYR A 413 36.46 -55.46 -15.61
N LEU A 414 35.73 -56.37 -14.95
CA LEU A 414 34.66 -56.00 -14.03
C LEU A 414 35.19 -55.20 -12.84
N PHE A 415 36.30 -55.64 -12.23
CA PHE A 415 36.89 -54.97 -11.09
C PHE A 415 37.38 -53.55 -11.45
N VAL A 416 38.15 -53.43 -12.54
CA VAL A 416 38.69 -52.14 -12.98
C VAL A 416 37.57 -51.18 -13.37
N GLY A 417 36.58 -51.65 -14.15
CA GLY A 417 35.46 -50.82 -14.56
C GLY A 417 34.61 -50.33 -13.39
N LEU A 418 34.32 -51.21 -12.42
CA LEU A 418 33.52 -50.84 -11.26
C LEU A 418 34.25 -49.86 -10.33
N VAL A 419 35.53 -50.12 -10.03
CA VAL A 419 36.33 -49.26 -9.14
C VAL A 419 36.53 -47.86 -9.73
N VAL A 420 36.92 -47.78 -11.01
CA VAL A 420 37.17 -46.50 -11.67
C VAL A 420 35.86 -45.75 -11.91
N GLY A 421 34.83 -46.42 -12.41
CA GLY A 421 33.51 -45.83 -12.63
C GLY A 421 32.92 -45.24 -11.35
N TYR A 422 32.96 -45.99 -10.25
CA TYR A 422 32.45 -45.53 -8.94
C TYR A 422 33.29 -44.40 -8.35
N SER A 423 34.62 -44.46 -8.44
CA SER A 423 35.49 -43.42 -7.89
C SER A 423 35.31 -42.07 -8.60
N ILE A 424 35.00 -42.08 -9.90
CA ILE A 424 34.78 -40.89 -10.69
C ILE A 424 33.39 -40.33 -10.45
N GLU A 425 32.36 -41.19 -10.44
CA GLU A 425 30.98 -40.80 -10.12
C GLU A 425 30.91 -40.11 -8.75
N ARG A 426 31.53 -40.70 -7.72
CA ARG A 426 31.60 -40.09 -6.37
C ARG A 426 32.28 -38.71 -6.35
N LYS A 427 33.32 -38.50 -7.16
CA LYS A 427 34.00 -37.20 -7.25
C LYS A 427 33.14 -36.17 -7.96
N ASN A 428 32.48 -36.57 -9.04
CA ASN A 428 31.59 -35.70 -9.81
C ASN A 428 30.38 -35.27 -8.96
N ASP A 429 29.80 -36.19 -8.19
CA ASP A 429 28.71 -35.88 -7.26
C ASP A 429 29.16 -34.88 -6.18
N ALA A 430 30.35 -35.09 -5.59
CA ALA A 430 30.91 -34.18 -4.60
C ALA A 430 31.21 -32.78 -5.19
N LEU A 431 31.63 -32.70 -6.46
CA LEU A 431 31.84 -31.46 -7.19
C LEU A 431 30.51 -30.73 -7.43
N GLN A 432 29.48 -31.42 -7.89
CA GLN A 432 28.15 -30.83 -8.09
C GLN A 432 27.57 -30.28 -6.79
N ASP A 433 27.71 -31.00 -5.68
CA ASP A 433 27.24 -30.52 -4.38
C ASP A 433 28.00 -29.26 -3.92
N LYS A 434 29.29 -29.15 -4.25
CA LYS A 434 30.08 -27.93 -3.98
C LYS A 434 29.68 -26.76 -4.87
N GLU A 435 29.41 -27.01 -6.14
CA GLU A 435 28.90 -25.98 -7.07
C GLU A 435 27.54 -25.43 -6.59
N ARG A 436 26.61 -26.31 -6.19
CA ARG A 436 25.33 -25.90 -5.59
C ARG A 436 25.51 -25.07 -4.32
N GLN A 437 26.49 -25.40 -3.47
CA GLN A 437 26.80 -24.61 -2.27
C GLN A 437 27.33 -23.21 -2.62
N ILE A 438 28.17 -23.10 -3.64
CA ILE A 438 28.72 -21.82 -4.11
C ILE A 438 27.59 -20.96 -4.69
N GLU A 439 26.71 -21.55 -5.50
CA GLU A 439 25.55 -20.88 -6.08
C GLU A 439 24.63 -20.33 -4.98
N ALA A 440 24.26 -21.17 -4.00
CA ALA A 440 23.44 -20.74 -2.86
C ALA A 440 24.10 -19.63 -2.01
N LEU A 441 25.42 -19.66 -1.83
CA LEU A 441 26.15 -18.57 -1.16
C LEU A 441 26.13 -17.28 -1.97
N GLY A 442 26.24 -17.39 -3.30
CA GLY A 442 26.17 -16.27 -4.24
C GLY A 442 24.81 -15.58 -4.19
N GLU A 443 23.72 -16.35 -4.23
CA GLU A 443 22.35 -15.85 -4.06
C GLU A 443 22.17 -15.15 -2.71
N LYS A 444 22.64 -15.76 -1.62
CA LYS A 444 22.58 -15.15 -0.28
C LYS A 444 23.35 -13.83 -0.20
N TYR A 445 24.53 -13.76 -0.81
CA TYR A 445 25.34 -12.54 -0.85
C TYR A 445 24.64 -11.43 -1.67
N ALA A 446 24.09 -11.79 -2.83
CA ALA A 446 23.33 -10.86 -3.68
C ALA A 446 22.12 -10.28 -2.92
N PHE A 447 21.35 -11.14 -2.26
CA PHE A 447 20.22 -10.74 -1.42
C PHE A 447 20.64 -9.76 -0.30
N LEU A 448 21.69 -10.08 0.47
CA LEU A 448 22.16 -9.20 1.55
C LEU A 448 22.63 -7.84 1.01
N THR A 449 23.25 -7.83 -0.17
CA THR A 449 23.70 -6.60 -0.84
C THR A 449 22.53 -5.74 -1.30
N GLU A 450 21.48 -6.37 -1.85
CA GLU A 450 20.24 -5.71 -2.24
C GLU A 450 19.54 -5.09 -1.03
N VAL A 451 19.32 -5.86 0.04
CA VAL A 451 18.71 -5.36 1.29
C VAL A 451 19.50 -4.20 1.88
N TYR A 452 20.83 -4.27 1.89
CA TYR A 452 21.69 -3.17 2.36
C TYR A 452 21.48 -1.90 1.53
N ASN A 453 21.48 -2.01 0.21
CA ASN A 453 21.30 -0.88 -0.69
C ASN A 453 19.90 -0.27 -0.57
N GLU A 454 18.85 -1.10 -0.51
CA GLU A 454 17.48 -0.66 -0.28
C GLU A 454 17.34 0.05 1.08
N THR A 455 17.90 -0.51 2.15
CA THR A 455 17.87 0.10 3.48
C THR A 455 18.56 1.47 3.47
N ARG A 456 19.68 1.60 2.75
CA ARG A 456 20.38 2.87 2.59
C ARG A 456 19.53 3.89 1.83
N LEU A 457 18.89 3.48 0.73
CA LEU A 457 17.98 4.33 -0.05
C LEU A 457 16.78 4.79 0.78
N VAL A 458 16.18 3.89 1.56
CA VAL A 458 15.06 4.22 2.46
C VAL A 458 15.50 5.20 3.54
N LYS A 459 16.71 5.05 4.10
CA LYS A 459 17.28 6.01 5.07
C LYS A 459 17.44 7.40 4.45
N ASP A 460 18.04 7.46 3.25
CA ASP A 460 18.26 8.72 2.53
C ASP A 460 16.93 9.39 2.16
N GLU A 461 15.92 8.59 1.79
CA GLU A 461 14.58 9.06 1.47
C GLU A 461 13.79 9.50 2.71
N LEU A 462 13.89 8.78 3.84
CA LEU A 462 13.30 9.22 5.11
C LEU A 462 13.88 10.56 5.56
N GLN A 463 15.19 10.75 5.37
CA GLN A 463 15.86 12.01 5.65
C GLN A 463 15.32 13.14 4.75
N ARG A 464 15.06 12.87 3.46
CA ARG A 464 14.39 13.82 2.56
C ARG A 464 12.92 14.04 2.90
N GLN A 465 12.18 13.02 3.31
CA GLN A 465 10.77 13.12 3.70
C GLN A 465 10.58 13.96 4.96
N ILE A 466 11.49 13.86 5.94
CA ILE A 466 11.51 14.77 7.10
C ILE A 466 11.68 16.23 6.65
N MET A 467 12.51 16.47 5.63
CA MET A 467 12.75 17.81 5.09
C MET A 467 11.59 18.33 4.22
N ASN A 468 10.94 17.45 3.44
CA ASN A 468 10.05 17.84 2.32
C ASN A 468 8.55 17.54 2.51
N ASN A 469 8.10 16.98 3.64
CA ASN A 469 6.66 16.73 3.81
C ASN A 469 5.86 18.05 3.85
N GLY A 470 4.64 18.06 3.32
CA GLY A 470 3.80 19.26 3.18
C GLY A 470 3.41 19.96 4.50
N ASP A 471 3.68 19.30 5.62
CA ASP A 471 3.54 19.74 7.02
C ASP A 471 4.88 19.66 7.79
N SER A 472 6.03 19.69 7.10
CA SER A 472 7.33 19.65 7.75
C SER A 472 7.44 20.81 8.75
N PHE A 473 8.17 20.60 9.83
CA PHE A 473 8.52 21.69 10.76
C PHE A 473 9.06 22.90 10.00
N GLY A 474 9.76 22.71 8.88
CA GLY A 474 10.22 23.77 8.00
C GLY A 474 9.09 24.59 7.37
N LYS A 475 8.03 23.95 6.87
CA LYS A 475 6.88 24.65 6.27
C LYS A 475 5.96 25.26 7.33
N ILE A 476 5.71 24.57 8.44
CA ILE A 476 4.97 25.17 9.58
C ILE A 476 5.76 26.34 10.14
N TYR A 477 7.08 26.23 10.30
CA TYR A 477 7.93 27.34 10.73
C TYR A 477 7.95 28.48 9.72
N SER A 478 8.10 28.20 8.41
CA SER A 478 8.10 29.25 7.39
C SER A 478 6.78 30.01 7.34
N VAL A 479 5.65 29.29 7.52
CA VAL A 479 4.30 29.88 7.53
C VAL A 479 4.03 30.61 8.85
N THR A 480 4.39 30.03 10.01
CA THR A 480 4.18 30.68 11.32
C THR A 480 5.14 31.83 11.59
N LYS A 481 6.30 31.90 10.91
CA LYS A 481 7.21 33.05 10.95
C LYS A 481 6.51 34.35 10.53
N GLU A 482 5.49 34.27 9.68
CA GLU A 482 4.69 35.44 9.29
C GLU A 482 3.90 36.05 10.48
N LEU A 483 3.77 35.30 11.59
CA LEU A 483 3.16 35.75 12.85
C LEU A 483 4.17 36.43 13.80
N GLU A 484 5.47 36.47 13.47
CA GLU A 484 6.52 37.15 14.25
C GLU A 484 6.55 38.66 13.98
N SER A 485 5.43 39.34 14.20
CA SER A 485 5.33 40.80 14.16
C SER A 485 5.06 41.37 15.55
N LEU A 486 5.55 42.57 15.83
CA LEU A 486 5.18 43.33 17.04
C LEU A 486 3.96 44.23 16.79
N GLU A 487 3.57 44.43 15.52
CA GLU A 487 2.38 45.17 15.13
C GLU A 487 1.16 44.25 15.00
N PRO A 488 0.07 44.47 15.77
CA PRO A 488 -1.12 43.63 15.76
C PRO A 488 -1.81 43.52 14.38
N GLU A 489 -1.80 44.60 13.58
CA GLU A 489 -2.47 44.63 12.27
C GLU A 489 -1.81 43.66 11.29
N ASN A 490 -0.49 43.57 11.33
CA ASN A 490 0.28 42.62 10.52
C ASN A 490 -0.03 41.18 10.95
N ILE A 491 -0.13 40.91 12.26
CA ILE A 491 -0.52 39.58 12.76
C ILE A 491 -1.91 39.19 12.27
N LEU A 492 -2.89 40.08 12.37
CA LEU A 492 -4.27 39.81 11.92
C LEU A 492 -4.32 39.48 10.42
N THR A 493 -3.54 40.18 9.62
CA THR A 493 -3.49 39.95 8.16
C THR A 493 -2.74 38.66 7.82
N SER A 494 -1.57 38.42 8.42
CA SER A 494 -0.81 37.17 8.28
C SER A 494 -1.61 35.96 8.73
N THR A 495 -2.45 36.11 9.76
CA THR A 495 -3.28 35.03 10.30
C THR A 495 -4.20 34.43 9.24
N VAL A 496 -4.81 35.25 8.38
CA VAL A 496 -5.66 34.75 7.29
C VAL A 496 -4.84 33.83 6.39
N SER A 497 -3.67 34.29 5.93
CA SER A 497 -2.81 33.52 5.03
C SER A 497 -2.29 32.21 5.66
N VAL A 498 -1.93 32.27 6.95
CA VAL A 498 -1.50 31.10 7.72
C VAL A 498 -2.60 30.05 7.80
N VAL A 499 -3.82 30.48 8.15
CA VAL A 499 -4.96 29.57 8.27
C VAL A 499 -5.36 29.03 6.91
N GLU A 500 -5.38 29.84 5.85
CA GLU A 500 -5.66 29.39 4.47
C GLU A 500 -4.66 28.31 4.01
N SER A 501 -3.36 28.57 4.21
CA SER A 501 -2.28 27.69 3.76
C SER A 501 -2.28 26.34 4.48
N ILE A 502 -2.50 26.36 5.81
CA ILE A 502 -2.46 25.13 6.61
C ILE A 502 -3.79 24.37 6.56
N MET A 503 -4.93 25.08 6.64
CA MET A 503 -6.26 24.45 6.61
C MET A 503 -6.73 24.11 5.19
N LYS A 504 -5.97 24.52 4.15
CA LYS A 504 -6.35 24.37 2.73
C LYS A 504 -7.76 24.88 2.46
N SER A 505 -8.13 25.99 3.11
CA SER A 505 -9.42 26.64 2.94
C SER A 505 -9.20 28.01 2.35
N GLN A 506 -10.13 28.45 1.50
CA GLN A 506 -10.13 29.77 0.89
C GLN A 506 -11.20 30.69 1.51
N THR A 507 -11.79 30.30 2.65
CA THR A 507 -12.92 31.04 3.26
C THR A 507 -12.70 31.20 4.76
N VAL A 508 -11.70 32.02 5.11
CA VAL A 508 -11.31 32.34 6.48
C VAL A 508 -11.79 33.74 6.84
N THR A 509 -12.21 33.91 8.10
CA THR A 509 -12.67 35.19 8.65
C THR A 509 -12.14 35.38 10.06
N ILE A 510 -11.78 36.63 10.40
CA ILE A 510 -11.31 37.02 11.73
C ILE A 510 -12.18 38.15 12.23
N TYR A 511 -12.83 37.92 13.36
CA TYR A 511 -13.68 38.91 14.01
C TYR A 511 -13.11 39.32 15.37
N MET A 512 -13.11 40.61 15.69
CA MET A 512 -12.76 41.10 17.02
C MET A 512 -14.00 41.44 17.86
N THR A 513 -13.91 41.19 19.16
CA THR A 513 -14.97 41.49 20.13
C THR A 513 -14.92 42.96 20.56
N ASN A 514 -16.07 43.60 20.78
CA ASN A 514 -16.11 44.91 21.44
C ASN A 514 -16.01 44.79 22.98
N LYS A 515 -15.79 45.92 23.68
CA LYS A 515 -15.75 45.98 25.17
C LYS A 515 -16.91 45.26 25.86
N ASP A 516 -18.12 45.41 25.33
CA ASP A 516 -19.35 44.85 25.92
C ASP A 516 -19.68 43.42 25.41
N LYS A 517 -18.86 42.87 24.51
CA LYS A 517 -19.03 41.55 23.85
C LYS A 517 -20.42 41.30 23.24
N SER A 518 -21.13 42.37 22.90
CA SER A 518 -22.46 42.33 22.31
C SER A 518 -22.42 42.05 20.79
N PHE A 519 -21.34 42.47 20.13
CA PHE A 519 -21.14 42.24 18.70
C PHE A 519 -19.65 42.00 18.39
N LEU A 520 -19.43 41.31 17.29
CA LEU A 520 -18.13 41.03 16.71
C LEU A 520 -17.98 41.80 15.40
N ARG A 521 -16.80 42.37 15.14
CA ARG A 521 -16.51 43.13 13.93
C ARG A 521 -15.45 42.45 13.09
N LEU A 522 -15.68 42.42 11.78
CA LEU A 522 -14.76 41.82 10.84
C LEU A 522 -13.47 42.65 10.76
N MET A 523 -12.33 42.00 11.01
CA MET A 523 -11.00 42.61 10.95
C MET A 523 -10.24 42.18 9.69
N ALA A 524 -10.39 40.92 9.30
CA ALA A 524 -9.76 40.36 8.10
C ALA A 524 -10.59 39.19 7.56
N GLN A 525 -10.51 38.96 6.26
CA GLN A 525 -11.14 37.84 5.58
C GLN A 525 -10.32 37.37 4.39
N SER A 526 -10.61 36.18 3.88
CA SER A 526 -10.09 35.66 2.61
C SER A 526 -10.59 36.45 1.40
N HIS A 527 -9.75 36.57 0.35
CA HIS A 527 -10.08 37.26 -0.90
C HIS A 527 -10.42 36.28 -2.02
N THR A 528 -11.50 35.53 -1.83
CA THR A 528 -11.98 34.57 -2.81
C THR A 528 -13.21 35.10 -3.52
N SER A 529 -13.21 35.00 -4.85
CA SER A 529 -14.31 35.46 -5.69
C SER A 529 -15.64 34.85 -5.25
N GLY A 530 -16.60 35.70 -4.85
CA GLY A 530 -17.93 35.28 -4.39
C GLY A 530 -18.06 35.01 -2.89
N PHE A 531 -17.01 35.26 -2.09
CA PHE A 531 -17.08 35.21 -0.63
C PHE A 531 -17.05 36.62 -0.04
N GLU A 532 -18.13 37.02 0.64
CA GLU A 532 -18.22 38.29 1.36
C GLU A 532 -18.82 38.06 2.74
N ALA A 533 -18.02 38.29 3.79
CA ALA A 533 -18.46 38.11 5.16
C ALA A 533 -19.15 39.38 5.71
N PRO A 534 -20.14 39.25 6.60
CA PRO A 534 -20.80 40.40 7.21
C PRO A 534 -19.82 41.24 8.03
N LYS A 535 -19.81 42.56 7.83
CA LYS A 535 -18.90 43.48 8.55
C LYS A 535 -19.06 43.45 10.07
N SER A 536 -20.25 43.12 10.57
CA SER A 536 -20.56 43.00 11.99
C SER A 536 -21.54 41.86 12.24
N VAL A 537 -21.31 41.10 13.30
CA VAL A 537 -22.17 39.98 13.72
C VAL A 537 -22.60 40.18 15.17
N LYS A 538 -23.89 40.10 15.46
CA LYS A 538 -24.41 40.19 16.83
C LYS A 538 -24.34 38.83 17.52
N VAL A 539 -23.90 38.83 18.77
CA VAL A 539 -23.73 37.58 19.54
C VAL A 539 -25.07 36.96 19.91
N GLU A 540 -26.07 37.76 20.25
CA GLU A 540 -27.41 37.29 20.64
C GLU A 540 -28.10 36.50 19.52
N GLU A 541 -27.93 36.95 18.28
CA GLU A 541 -28.55 36.37 17.09
C GLU A 541 -27.81 35.11 16.58
N THR A 542 -26.61 34.81 17.10
CA THR A 542 -25.72 33.76 16.56
C THR A 542 -25.38 32.70 17.61
N SER A 543 -25.90 31.49 17.45
CA SER A 543 -25.78 30.40 18.45
C SER A 543 -24.34 29.93 18.67
N TYR A 544 -23.55 29.73 17.62
CA TYR A 544 -22.17 29.24 17.75
C TYR A 544 -21.26 30.27 18.44
N LEU A 545 -21.48 31.57 18.22
CA LEU A 545 -20.70 32.63 18.88
C LEU A 545 -20.93 32.63 20.39
N ARG A 546 -22.16 32.38 20.84
CA ARG A 546 -22.44 32.22 22.28
C ARG A 546 -21.63 31.08 22.87
N GLN A 547 -21.57 29.94 22.17
CA GLN A 547 -20.79 28.79 22.61
C GLN A 547 -19.29 29.10 22.66
N VAL A 548 -18.73 29.68 21.59
CA VAL A 548 -17.31 30.01 21.51
C VAL A 548 -16.89 31.02 22.59
N LEU A 549 -17.71 32.06 22.82
CA LEU A 549 -17.43 33.10 23.79
C LEU A 549 -17.59 32.63 25.24
N HIS A 550 -18.60 31.80 25.51
CA HIS A 550 -18.87 31.28 26.86
C HIS A 550 -17.91 30.14 27.23
N ASP A 551 -17.78 29.13 26.37
CA ASP A 551 -17.02 27.91 26.67
C ASP A 551 -15.52 28.11 26.46
N LYS A 552 -15.12 29.16 25.73
CA LYS A 552 -13.73 29.47 25.38
C LYS A 552 -13.02 28.29 24.70
N LYS A 553 -13.78 27.55 23.89
CA LYS A 553 -13.33 26.35 23.16
C LYS A 553 -13.65 26.46 21.67
N PRO A 554 -12.91 25.75 20.79
CA PRO A 554 -13.26 25.64 19.39
C PRO A 554 -14.65 25.01 19.20
N PHE A 555 -15.44 25.63 18.33
CA PHE A 555 -16.70 25.14 17.80
C PHE A 555 -16.44 24.36 16.50
N ILE A 556 -17.12 23.21 16.36
CA ILE A 556 -17.06 22.34 15.20
C ILE A 556 -18.49 22.07 14.75
N ASN A 557 -18.85 22.45 13.53
CA ASN A 557 -20.20 22.30 12.99
C ASN A 557 -20.45 20.89 12.44
N LYS A 558 -20.61 19.92 13.35
CA LYS A 558 -20.90 18.53 12.99
C LYS A 558 -22.29 18.34 12.37
N GLU A 559 -23.21 19.25 12.67
CA GLU A 559 -24.61 19.21 12.21
C GLU A 559 -24.82 20.01 10.91
N LEU A 560 -23.77 20.65 10.38
CA LEU A 560 -23.78 21.42 9.12
C LEU A 560 -24.87 22.51 9.07
N PHE A 561 -25.04 23.25 10.16
CA PHE A 561 -25.92 24.42 10.17
C PHE A 561 -25.50 25.44 9.10
N ILE A 562 -26.44 25.85 8.25
CA ILE A 562 -26.21 26.76 7.11
C ILE A 562 -25.67 28.13 7.54
N ASN A 563 -26.08 28.62 8.71
CA ASN A 563 -25.68 29.94 9.24
C ASN A 563 -24.49 29.87 10.23
N ALA A 564 -23.69 28.80 10.20
CA ALA A 564 -22.53 28.64 11.06
C ALA A 564 -21.30 28.15 10.28
N PRO A 565 -20.09 28.63 10.62
CA PRO A 565 -18.86 28.17 9.99
C PRO A 565 -18.60 26.69 10.33
N LEU A 566 -17.81 25.99 9.49
CA LEU A 566 -17.41 24.61 9.77
C LEU A 566 -16.56 24.51 11.04
N LEU A 567 -15.65 25.46 11.22
CA LEU A 567 -14.78 25.58 12.39
C LEU A 567 -14.76 27.03 12.86
N ALA A 568 -14.84 27.26 14.17
CA ALA A 568 -14.58 28.56 14.77
C ALA A 568 -13.82 28.40 16.08
N ALA A 569 -12.87 29.27 16.39
CA ALA A 569 -12.11 29.19 17.64
C ALA A 569 -11.83 30.58 18.22
N PRO A 570 -11.82 30.68 19.57
CA PRO A 570 -11.55 31.94 20.24
C PRO A 570 -10.04 32.20 20.34
N VAL A 571 -9.67 33.47 20.16
CA VAL A 571 -8.35 34.00 20.44
C VAL A 571 -8.37 34.59 21.85
N LEU A 572 -7.50 34.09 22.72
CA LEU A 572 -7.53 34.40 24.15
C LEU A 572 -6.40 35.34 24.56
N ARG A 573 -6.72 36.33 25.40
CA ARG A 573 -5.76 37.19 26.09
C ARG A 573 -6.15 37.30 27.57
N HIS A 574 -5.24 36.93 28.48
CA HIS A 574 -5.52 36.86 29.93
C HIS A 574 -6.79 36.08 30.28
N GLY A 575 -7.12 35.04 29.49
CA GLY A 575 -8.34 34.24 29.67
C GLY A 575 -9.61 34.87 29.10
N GLU A 576 -9.55 36.06 28.51
CA GLU A 576 -10.66 36.73 27.84
C GLU A 576 -10.60 36.55 26.32
N VAL A 577 -11.76 36.38 25.68
CA VAL A 577 -11.83 36.27 24.21
C VAL A 577 -11.74 37.66 23.61
N ILE A 578 -10.72 37.89 22.78
CA ILE A 578 -10.49 39.17 22.09
C ILE A 578 -10.82 39.10 20.59
N ALA A 579 -10.75 37.90 20.01
CA ALA A 579 -11.12 37.66 18.62
C ALA A 579 -11.64 36.24 18.42
N VAL A 580 -12.29 35.99 17.29
CA VAL A 580 -12.76 34.69 16.85
C VAL A 580 -12.30 34.48 15.41
N ILE A 581 -11.65 33.36 15.15
CA ILE A 581 -11.21 32.93 13.82
C ILE A 581 -12.17 31.85 13.35
N SER A 582 -12.69 31.97 12.13
CA SER A 582 -13.64 31.02 11.55
C SER A 582 -13.26 30.59 10.14
N VAL A 583 -13.46 29.30 9.85
CA VAL A 583 -13.31 28.66 8.55
C VAL A 583 -14.69 28.25 8.05
N GLN A 584 -15.14 28.84 6.94
CA GLN A 584 -16.51 28.68 6.45
C GLN A 584 -16.69 27.42 5.61
N SER A 585 -15.72 27.07 4.77
CA SER A 585 -15.75 25.89 3.91
C SER A 585 -14.40 25.20 3.84
N MET A 586 -14.42 23.88 3.67
CA MET A 586 -13.25 23.05 3.39
C MET A 586 -13.70 21.77 2.67
N GLU A 587 -12.79 21.12 1.96
CA GLU A 587 -13.09 19.84 1.33
C GLU A 587 -13.39 18.78 2.40
N PHE A 588 -14.33 17.87 2.11
CA PHE A 588 -14.79 16.87 3.08
C PHE A 588 -13.65 15.97 3.59
N GLU A 589 -12.69 15.65 2.73
CA GLU A 589 -11.49 14.87 3.05
C GLU A 589 -10.60 15.54 4.10
N HIS A 590 -10.68 16.87 4.21
CA HIS A 590 -9.97 17.67 5.20
C HIS A 590 -10.79 17.91 6.48
N PHE A 591 -12.07 17.50 6.54
CA PHE A 591 -12.90 17.62 7.75
C PHE A 591 -12.67 16.43 8.71
N THR A 592 -11.42 16.27 9.16
CA THR A 592 -10.99 15.16 10.03
C THR A 592 -10.55 15.65 11.41
N LEU A 593 -10.40 14.72 12.36
CA LEU A 593 -9.89 15.03 13.71
C LEU A 593 -8.47 15.65 13.67
N TYR A 594 -7.66 15.27 12.67
CA TYR A 594 -6.33 15.86 12.47
C TYR A 594 -6.43 17.37 12.21
N TYR A 595 -7.22 17.79 11.22
CA TYR A 595 -7.39 19.20 10.89
C TYR A 595 -8.08 19.99 12.01
N GLN A 596 -8.99 19.37 12.78
CA GLN A 596 -9.58 19.99 13.98
C GLN A 596 -8.52 20.28 15.05
N ASN A 597 -7.62 19.32 15.32
CA ASN A 597 -6.52 19.51 16.26
C ASN A 597 -5.49 20.52 15.74
N LEU A 598 -5.17 20.46 14.45
CA LEU A 598 -4.24 21.36 13.79
C LEU A 598 -4.75 22.81 13.84
N PHE A 599 -6.04 23.03 13.53
CA PHE A 599 -6.70 24.32 13.66
C PHE A 599 -6.58 24.89 15.07
N LYS A 600 -6.82 24.05 16.09
CA LYS A 600 -6.65 24.47 17.50
C LYS A 600 -5.22 24.92 17.79
N VAL A 601 -4.21 24.15 17.40
CA VAL A 601 -2.79 24.48 17.63
C VAL A 601 -2.41 25.81 16.97
N ILE A 602 -2.88 26.03 15.73
CA ILE A 602 -2.62 27.28 15.00
C ILE A 602 -3.26 28.47 15.72
N VAL A 603 -4.51 28.34 16.17
CA VAL A 603 -5.20 29.41 16.90
C VAL A 603 -4.53 29.70 18.24
N ASP A 604 -3.98 28.70 18.92
CA ASP A 604 -3.19 28.90 20.14
C ASP A 604 -1.89 29.68 19.85
N LEU A 605 -1.20 29.37 18.74
CA LEU A 605 -0.01 30.12 18.30
C LEU A 605 -0.35 31.57 17.95
N ILE A 606 -1.44 31.79 17.21
CA ILE A 606 -1.94 33.13 16.86
C ILE A 606 -2.32 33.89 18.13
N SER A 607 -2.98 33.25 19.10
CA SER A 607 -3.32 33.85 20.39
C SER A 607 -2.05 34.31 21.13
N SER A 608 -1.02 33.49 21.15
CA SER A 608 0.27 33.86 21.75
C SER A 608 0.93 35.03 21.04
N ALA A 609 0.97 35.01 19.70
CA ALA A 609 1.55 36.09 18.90
C ALA A 609 0.81 37.42 19.11
N LEU A 610 -0.53 37.40 19.00
CA LEU A 610 -1.37 38.59 19.17
C LEU A 610 -1.30 39.12 20.61
N SER A 611 -1.27 38.25 21.61
CA SER A 611 -1.10 38.64 23.01
C SER A 611 0.26 39.31 23.25
N ARG A 612 1.35 38.83 22.63
CA ARG A 612 2.66 39.47 22.72
C ARG A 612 2.67 40.86 22.07
N ALA A 613 2.12 40.98 20.86
CA ALA A 613 2.04 42.26 20.16
C ALA A 613 1.22 43.29 20.95
N LEU A 614 0.05 42.91 21.45
CA LEU A 614 -0.78 43.81 22.28
C LEU A 614 -0.07 44.23 23.57
N SER A 615 0.66 43.31 24.22
CA SER A 615 1.43 43.63 25.43
C SER A 615 2.61 44.55 25.12
N TYR A 616 3.24 44.41 23.95
CA TYR A 616 4.27 45.32 23.48
C TYR A 616 3.71 46.73 23.22
N VAL A 617 2.53 46.84 22.61
CA VAL A 617 1.85 48.14 22.40
C VAL A 617 1.58 48.82 23.74
N GLU A 618 1.08 48.09 24.74
CA GLU A 618 0.84 48.62 26.09
C GLU A 618 2.15 49.07 26.77
N ALA A 619 3.20 48.25 26.70
CA ALA A 619 4.49 48.56 27.31
C ALA A 619 5.25 49.72 26.63
N THR A 620 4.95 50.00 25.36
CA THR A 620 5.56 51.09 24.58
C THR A 620 4.62 52.30 24.44
N SER A 621 3.51 52.34 25.17
CA SER A 621 2.52 53.41 25.08
C SER A 621 3.13 54.82 25.19
N ASP A 622 4.05 55.04 26.14
CA ASP A 622 4.74 56.33 26.35
C ASP A 622 5.64 56.74 25.16
N GLN A 623 6.07 55.76 24.38
CA GLN A 623 6.87 55.97 23.17
C GLN A 623 5.99 56.16 21.93
N ARG A 624 4.79 55.56 21.88
CA ARG A 624 3.89 55.57 20.71
C ARG A 624 2.94 56.76 20.69
N PHE A 625 2.48 57.23 21.84
CA PHE A 625 1.53 58.34 21.97
C PHE A 625 2.24 59.62 22.41
N ILE A 626 1.68 60.78 22.02
CA ILE A 626 2.10 62.08 22.55
C ILE A 626 1.68 62.13 24.02
N GLU A 627 2.62 62.46 24.91
CA GLU A 627 2.45 62.45 26.36
C GLU A 627 1.16 63.18 26.78
N GLY A 628 0.32 62.52 27.59
CA GLY A 628 -0.95 63.08 28.06
C GLY A 628 -2.10 63.06 27.06
N THR A 629 -1.93 62.50 25.86
CA THR A 629 -2.98 62.44 24.82
C THR A 629 -3.13 61.04 24.19
N PRO A 630 -4.29 60.70 23.61
CA PRO A 630 -4.48 59.47 22.83
C PRO A 630 -3.91 59.55 21.40
N VAL A 631 -3.15 60.60 21.07
CA VAL A 631 -2.67 60.88 19.70
C VAL A 631 -1.37 60.14 19.44
N LEU A 632 -1.33 59.33 18.39
CA LEU A 632 -0.11 58.67 17.92
C LEU A 632 0.92 59.69 17.41
N LYS A 633 2.20 59.51 17.76
CA LYS A 633 3.30 60.28 17.19
C LYS A 633 3.37 60.07 15.67
N ALA A 634 3.87 61.07 14.95
CA ALA A 634 3.84 61.08 13.49
C ALA A 634 4.53 59.86 12.84
N GLU A 635 5.65 59.40 13.40
CA GLU A 635 6.36 58.21 12.92
C GLU A 635 5.49 56.95 13.04
N VAL A 636 4.89 56.73 14.21
CA VAL A 636 4.05 55.54 14.47
C VAL A 636 2.75 55.57 13.66
N PHE A 637 2.15 56.75 13.49
CA PHE A 637 0.94 56.89 12.67
C PHE A 637 1.25 56.63 11.19
N SER A 638 2.42 57.05 10.69
CA SER A 638 2.87 56.76 9.34
C SER A 638 3.03 55.25 9.10
N ASP A 639 3.66 54.53 10.03
CA ASP A 639 3.85 53.08 9.93
C ASP A 639 2.51 52.33 9.86
N ILE A 640 1.52 52.73 10.68
CA ILE A 640 0.18 52.15 10.66
C ILE A 640 -0.52 52.46 9.33
N LEU A 641 -0.41 53.70 8.83
CA LEU A 641 -1.01 54.09 7.55
C LEU A 641 -0.39 53.31 6.38
N ASP A 642 0.92 53.12 6.37
CA ASP A 642 1.63 52.35 5.34
C ASP A 642 1.25 50.87 5.38
N SER A 643 1.10 50.29 6.57
CA SER A 643 0.54 48.95 6.75
C SER A 643 -0.89 48.84 6.16
N LYS A 644 -1.76 49.84 6.37
CA LYS A 644 -3.11 49.85 5.77
C LYS A 644 -3.09 50.04 4.26
N LYS A 645 -2.19 50.85 3.71
CA LYS A 645 -1.98 50.95 2.25
C LYS A 645 -1.54 49.61 1.67
N ALA A 646 -0.58 48.93 2.30
CA ALA A 646 -0.14 47.60 1.89
C ALA A 646 -1.26 46.56 1.98
N ALA A 647 -2.05 46.59 3.06
CA ALA A 647 -3.22 45.72 3.24
C ALA A 647 -4.32 46.01 2.20
N ARG A 648 -4.55 47.27 1.81
CA ARG A 648 -5.47 47.60 0.71
C ARG A 648 -5.02 47.03 -0.63
N ALA A 649 -3.72 47.12 -0.93
CA ALA A 649 -3.15 46.61 -2.18
C ALA A 649 -3.18 45.07 -2.25
N LYS A 650 -2.85 44.40 -1.13
CA LYS A 650 -2.71 42.93 -1.09
C LYS A 650 -4.02 42.22 -0.76
N HIS A 651 -4.89 42.86 0.03
CA HIS A 651 -6.06 42.28 0.67
C HIS A 651 -7.30 43.18 0.54
N GLY A 652 -7.35 44.14 -0.38
CA GLY A 652 -8.57 44.94 -0.65
C GLY A 652 -9.21 45.64 0.56
N VAL A 653 -8.48 45.80 1.69
CA VAL A 653 -9.02 46.37 2.92
C VAL A 653 -9.25 47.86 2.73
N GLU A 654 -10.48 48.32 2.89
CA GLU A 654 -10.82 49.73 2.76
C GLU A 654 -10.45 50.53 4.01
N PHE A 655 -9.98 51.76 3.82
CA PHE A 655 -9.79 52.72 4.89
C PHE A 655 -10.08 54.13 4.37
N VAL A 656 -10.41 55.04 5.28
CA VAL A 656 -10.61 56.46 4.97
C VAL A 656 -9.79 57.31 5.93
N LEU A 657 -9.01 58.25 5.37
CA LEU A 657 -8.25 59.23 6.15
C LEU A 657 -9.06 60.52 6.26
N LEU A 658 -9.22 61.00 7.48
CA LEU A 658 -9.83 62.29 7.79
C LEU A 658 -8.78 63.23 8.40
N THR A 659 -8.93 64.53 8.13
CA THR A 659 -8.05 65.58 8.63
C THR A 659 -8.85 66.66 9.36
N ALA A 660 -8.29 67.15 10.47
CA ALA A 660 -8.75 68.35 11.15
C ALA A 660 -8.01 69.59 10.60
N GLY A 661 -8.66 70.76 10.57
CA GLY A 661 -7.98 72.03 10.27
C GLY A 661 -6.82 72.31 11.24
N LYS A 662 -5.87 73.19 10.85
CA LYS A 662 -4.65 73.52 11.61
C LYS A 662 -4.92 73.69 13.12
N ALA A 663 -4.09 73.02 13.92
CA ALA A 663 -4.16 73.00 15.37
C ALA A 663 -3.80 74.37 15.97
N ASP A 664 -4.77 75.02 16.62
CA ASP A 664 -4.51 75.98 17.70
C ASP A 664 -4.61 75.24 19.05
N ALA A 665 -4.15 75.89 20.13
CA ALA A 665 -3.86 75.37 21.48
C ALA A 665 -4.94 74.53 22.21
N ALA A 666 -6.07 74.20 21.58
CA ALA A 666 -7.13 73.29 22.06
C ALA A 666 -6.97 71.84 21.54
N ALA A 667 -5.80 71.46 21.01
CA ALA A 667 -5.56 70.15 20.39
C ALA A 667 -5.69 68.95 21.36
N GLU A 668 -5.37 69.13 22.64
CA GLU A 668 -5.48 68.06 23.65
C GLU A 668 -6.95 67.71 23.96
N GLU A 669 -7.79 68.69 24.30
CA GLU A 669 -9.22 68.45 24.57
C GLU A 669 -9.95 67.89 23.34
N LEU A 670 -9.62 68.42 22.16
CA LEU A 670 -10.17 67.93 20.90
C LEU A 670 -9.77 66.47 20.65
N SER A 671 -8.53 66.08 20.96
CA SER A 671 -8.07 64.70 20.78
C SER A 671 -8.81 63.69 21.65
N TYR A 672 -9.15 64.04 22.89
CA TYR A 672 -9.94 63.18 23.79
C TYR A 672 -11.39 63.04 23.33
N LEU A 673 -12.00 64.14 22.87
CA LEU A 673 -13.34 64.13 22.30
C LEU A 673 -13.42 63.26 21.04
N ILE A 674 -12.42 63.37 20.17
CA ILE A 674 -12.33 62.54 18.97
C ILE A 674 -12.14 61.06 19.35
N ALA A 675 -11.17 60.74 20.20
CA ALA A 675 -10.88 59.37 20.61
C ALA A 675 -12.09 58.65 21.24
N ARG A 676 -12.96 59.37 21.96
CA ARG A 676 -14.18 58.81 22.56
C ARG A 676 -15.26 58.45 21.53
N LEU A 677 -15.26 59.11 20.37
CA LEU A 677 -16.22 58.88 19.28
C LEU A 677 -15.70 57.85 18.27
N LEU A 678 -14.39 57.56 18.30
CA LEU A 678 -13.74 56.56 17.47
C LEU A 678 -14.03 55.14 17.93
N ARG A 679 -13.96 54.21 16.98
CA ARG A 679 -14.00 52.78 17.26
C ARG A 679 -12.64 52.36 17.83
N GLU A 680 -12.61 51.24 18.55
CA GLU A 680 -11.35 50.64 19.06
C GLU A 680 -10.35 50.29 17.96
N THR A 681 -10.82 50.18 16.73
CA THR A 681 -10.04 49.85 15.54
C THR A 681 -9.64 51.08 14.73
N ASP A 682 -10.13 52.27 15.09
CA ASP A 682 -9.82 53.52 14.41
C ASP A 682 -8.70 54.24 15.17
N TYR A 683 -7.85 54.98 14.45
CA TYR A 683 -6.67 55.62 15.04
C TYR A 683 -6.76 57.13 14.91
N ILE A 684 -6.20 57.83 15.89
CA ILE A 684 -5.92 59.27 15.84
C ILE A 684 -4.41 59.49 15.96
N GLY A 685 -3.84 60.31 15.10
CA GLY A 685 -2.41 60.58 15.08
C GLY A 685 -2.07 61.94 14.52
N GLN A 686 -0.79 62.27 14.58
CA GLN A 686 -0.25 63.53 14.05
C GLN A 686 0.36 63.30 12.66
N GLY A 687 0.03 64.15 11.69
CA GLY A 687 0.71 64.16 10.38
C GLY A 687 2.09 64.82 10.45
N THR A 688 2.91 64.62 9.42
CA THR A 688 4.27 65.21 9.30
C THR A 688 4.29 66.75 9.37
N SER A 689 3.18 67.40 9.03
CA SER A 689 2.97 68.85 9.12
C SER A 689 2.37 69.32 10.45
N GLY A 690 2.21 68.43 11.44
CA GLY A 690 1.66 68.73 12.78
C GLY A 690 0.13 68.73 12.88
N GLN A 691 -0.59 68.45 11.79
CA GLN A 691 -2.05 68.36 11.75
C GLN A 691 -2.59 67.07 12.39
N LEU A 692 -3.80 67.12 12.94
CA LEU A 692 -4.49 65.95 13.50
C LEU A 692 -5.15 65.14 12.38
N LEU A 693 -4.79 63.86 12.31
CA LEU A 693 -5.32 62.89 11.35
C LEU A 693 -6.09 61.80 12.07
N VAL A 694 -7.17 61.36 11.45
CA VAL A 694 -8.01 60.26 11.93
C VAL A 694 -8.09 59.20 10.84
N LEU A 695 -7.71 57.98 11.17
CA LEU A 695 -7.74 56.84 10.27
C LEU A 695 -8.93 55.95 10.63
N LEU A 696 -9.95 55.97 9.78
CA LEU A 696 -11.10 55.06 9.87
C LEU A 696 -10.75 53.75 9.16
N THR A 697 -10.69 52.66 9.91
CA THR A 697 -10.36 51.35 9.35
C THR A 697 -11.61 50.60 8.90
N ASN A 698 -11.46 49.76 7.87
CA ASN A 698 -12.53 48.94 7.29
C ASN A 698 -13.80 49.76 6.99
N SER A 699 -13.61 50.96 6.45
CA SER A 699 -14.68 51.94 6.17
C SER A 699 -14.52 52.49 4.77
N ASN A 700 -15.63 52.69 4.07
CA ASN A 700 -15.67 53.39 2.77
C ASN A 700 -16.13 54.84 2.92
N LEU A 701 -16.17 55.59 1.80
CA LEU A 701 -16.58 57.00 1.80
C LEU A 701 -18.02 57.23 2.26
N GLU A 702 -18.95 56.31 1.96
CA GLU A 702 -20.34 56.40 2.41
C GLU A 702 -20.44 56.23 3.93
N GLU A 703 -19.73 55.23 4.48
CA GLU A 703 -19.65 54.97 5.92
C GLU A 703 -18.95 56.11 6.67
N ALA A 704 -17.90 56.69 6.07
CA ALA A 704 -17.22 57.86 6.61
C ALA A 704 -18.16 59.07 6.72
N ALA A 705 -19.15 59.22 5.83
CA ALA A 705 -20.14 60.30 5.91
C ALA A 705 -21.00 60.21 7.20
N PHE A 706 -21.40 59.00 7.61
CA PHE A 706 -22.12 58.80 8.88
C PHE A 706 -21.26 59.14 10.10
N VAL A 707 -19.95 58.85 10.02
CA VAL A 707 -18.99 59.17 11.07
C VAL A 707 -18.75 60.68 11.14
N LEU A 708 -18.61 61.35 9.99
CA LEU A 708 -18.50 62.82 9.90
C LEU A 708 -19.73 63.51 10.50
N GLN A 709 -20.95 63.01 10.21
CA GLN A 709 -22.17 63.55 10.80
C GLN A 709 -22.21 63.39 12.34
N ARG A 710 -21.62 62.32 12.87
CA ARG A 710 -21.48 62.11 14.32
C ARG A 710 -20.49 63.10 14.95
N PHE A 711 -19.39 63.39 14.26
CA PHE A 711 -18.42 64.40 14.68
C PHE A 711 -19.01 65.81 14.63
N GLU A 712 -19.78 66.15 13.58
CA GLU A 712 -20.45 67.45 13.47
C GLU A 712 -21.47 67.67 14.61
N LYS A 713 -22.25 66.65 14.97
CA LYS A 713 -23.17 66.70 16.12
C LYS A 713 -22.46 66.91 17.46
N ALA A 714 -21.18 66.53 17.55
CA ALA A 714 -20.32 66.76 18.70
C ALA A 714 -19.51 68.07 18.60
N GLY A 715 -19.76 68.90 17.57
CA GLY A 715 -19.09 70.19 17.38
C GLY A 715 -17.70 70.10 16.72
N ILE A 716 -17.35 68.97 16.10
CA ILE A 716 -16.03 68.69 15.54
C ILE A 716 -16.10 68.71 14.01
N SER A 717 -15.30 69.57 13.35
CA SER A 717 -15.24 69.64 11.89
C SER A 717 -14.02 68.88 11.35
N LEU A 718 -14.26 67.73 10.73
CA LEU A 718 -13.27 66.93 10.01
C LEU A 718 -13.60 66.90 8.52
N ARG A 719 -12.58 66.73 7.67
CA ARG A 719 -12.75 66.57 6.21
C ARG A 719 -12.00 65.34 5.74
N VAL A 720 -12.45 64.73 4.65
CA VAL A 720 -11.70 63.64 4.00
C VAL A 720 -10.39 64.23 3.46
N ALA A 721 -9.26 63.63 3.85
CA ALA A 721 -7.94 64.03 3.38
C ALA A 721 -7.70 63.46 1.97
N VAL A 722 -7.01 64.20 1.11
CA VAL A 722 -6.55 63.69 -0.20
C VAL A 722 -5.32 62.82 0.06
N GLU A 723 -5.30 61.60 -0.49
CA GLU A 723 -4.22 60.62 -0.38
C GLU A 723 -2.98 61.05 -1.20
N ASP A 724 -2.26 62.10 -0.78
CA ASP A 724 -0.90 62.38 -1.28
C ASP A 724 0.15 62.10 -0.19
#